data_AF-A0A292ZC89-F1
#
_entry.id   AF-A0A292ZC89-F1
#
_cell.length_a   1.000
_cell.length_b   1.000
_cell.length_c   1.000
_cell.angle_alpha   90.00
_cell.angle_beta   90.00
_cell.angle_gamma   90.00
#
_symmetry.space_group_name_H-M   'P 1'
#
loop_
_entity.id
_entity.type
_entity.pdbx_description
1 polymer ?
#
loop_
_entity_poly.entity_id
_entity_poly.type
_entity_poly.pdbx_seq_one_letter_code
_entity_poly.pdbx_strand_id
1 'polypeptide(L)'
;MTDHFGGTDAEGRWSVRDAHVALELAQTVCLLADAQISLTDPAAGAEGMFAALEKMAPAQTNRSEEQIEWQQFATPPRLAWLAARACALIPHELVLEPSAGTGMLAVWAAKAGTRLALNEISPLRRDCLSVLFPDARLTGHDAELIDELLDPAIAPSVVLMNPPYSHGIERGHDARTGARHLRSAWSRLANGGRLVAIMPEWFDCPKFLAGLKGPVSLRLNAAIERAFIKQGTGITSRLLVLDKIQSSVEPVAARTNDFVQLADLVDALPGRAGIKGAPAQSGLPARSPFRLVVSSRRQLSAPAKLIPATPMAIGPLTYRTLDAPAPSAPQVGHYLPYRPSRIVIDGAAEHPTPLVESVAMGSIAAPKPDAVPQLPDGLVAKGLLSAAQAETLIYAASAHARDLPGRFEPEDKGCTLKASAEGQVSRQGYFLGDGTGAGKGRQVASVILDRWVRGERRHIWISKNEALLEDARRDWTALGGLPIDIQPLAPWKLGTPIAMRDGILFVTYPTLRSGRNDATRLDQILAWAGEDFDGVVVFDEAHAMANAAGGEGSRGKVKGSEQGIAGVRLQNLLPRARVLYASATGASDVNNLAYATRLGLWGPETAFANREAFVADIRDGGIAAMELVARDLKSLGLYTARALSFAGVEYEILEHCLTEDQIAVYDAYADAWAVLCAAAHKIAYREVAIMRRNAA
;
A
#
# COMPACT_ATOMS: atom_id res chain seq x y z
N MET A 1 23.87 -10.37 -23.51
CA MET A 1 22.40 -10.35 -23.52
C MET A 1 21.86 -10.44 -24.94
N THR A 2 22.08 -9.43 -25.78
CA THR A 2 21.62 -9.42 -27.20
C THR A 2 21.99 -10.68 -27.98
N ASP A 3 23.25 -11.09 -27.93
CA ASP A 3 23.72 -12.30 -28.64
C ASP A 3 23.09 -13.58 -28.08
N HIS A 4 22.86 -13.65 -26.77
CA HIS A 4 22.32 -14.84 -26.10
C HIS A 4 20.81 -15.01 -26.35
N PHE A 5 20.07 -13.91 -26.35
CA PHE A 5 18.62 -13.90 -26.56
C PHE A 5 18.22 -13.67 -28.03
N GLY A 6 19.18 -13.50 -28.93
CA GLY A 6 18.97 -13.36 -30.38
C GLY A 6 18.19 -12.12 -30.79
N GLY A 7 18.33 -11.01 -30.04
CA GLY A 7 17.65 -9.74 -30.32
C GLY A 7 17.78 -8.71 -29.20
N THR A 8 17.25 -7.50 -29.42
CA THR A 8 17.47 -6.34 -28.54
C THR A 8 16.42 -6.21 -27.44
N ASP A 9 16.68 -5.35 -26.45
CA ASP A 9 15.70 -4.97 -25.43
C ASP A 9 14.49 -4.21 -26.01
N ALA A 10 14.71 -3.43 -27.08
CA ALA A 10 13.64 -2.77 -27.85
C ALA A 10 12.68 -3.78 -28.53
N GLU A 11 13.14 -5.01 -28.79
CA GLU A 11 12.33 -6.11 -29.32
C GLU A 11 11.67 -6.96 -28.21
N GLY A 12 11.86 -6.58 -26.95
CA GLY A 12 11.31 -7.29 -25.78
C GLY A 12 11.98 -8.64 -25.49
N ARG A 13 13.17 -8.89 -26.05
CA ARG A 13 13.89 -10.17 -25.90
C ARG A 13 14.57 -10.35 -24.53
N TRP A 14 14.92 -9.23 -23.90
CA TRP A 14 15.47 -9.13 -22.56
C TRP A 14 15.25 -7.69 -22.08
N SER A 15 15.39 -7.43 -20.78
CA SER A 15 15.25 -6.09 -20.20
C SER A 15 16.59 -5.57 -19.69
N VAL A 16 16.75 -4.24 -19.60
CA VAL A 16 17.92 -3.62 -18.95
C VAL A 16 18.11 -4.15 -17.51
N ARG A 17 17.03 -4.55 -16.84
CA ARG A 17 17.10 -5.20 -15.51
C ARG A 17 17.79 -6.55 -15.56
N ASP A 18 17.51 -7.38 -16.57
CA ASP A 18 18.18 -8.68 -16.74
C ASP A 18 19.70 -8.50 -16.91
N ALA A 19 20.12 -7.45 -17.60
CA ALA A 19 21.54 -7.11 -17.72
C ALA A 19 22.14 -6.68 -16.36
N HIS A 20 21.41 -5.91 -15.56
CA HIS A 20 21.86 -5.54 -14.20
C HIS A 20 21.95 -6.76 -13.27
N VAL A 21 20.94 -7.63 -13.26
CA VAL A 21 20.96 -8.87 -12.45
C VAL A 21 22.12 -9.77 -12.90
N ALA A 22 22.39 -9.90 -14.20
CA ALA A 22 23.54 -10.65 -14.70
C ALA A 22 24.88 -10.06 -14.21
N LEU A 23 25.01 -8.75 -14.15
CA LEU A 23 26.21 -8.08 -13.63
C LEU A 23 26.37 -8.28 -12.11
N GLU A 24 25.28 -8.16 -11.34
CA GLU A 24 25.27 -8.43 -9.89
C GLU A 24 25.67 -9.89 -9.59
N LEU A 25 25.15 -10.85 -10.38
CA LEU A 25 25.55 -12.25 -10.30
C LEU A 25 27.01 -12.45 -10.69
N ALA A 26 27.51 -11.77 -11.73
CA ALA A 26 28.90 -11.85 -12.14
C ALA A 26 29.86 -11.34 -11.04
N GLN A 27 29.49 -10.26 -10.33
CA GLN A 27 30.25 -9.80 -9.16
C GLN A 27 30.27 -10.84 -8.04
N THR A 28 29.12 -11.48 -7.77
CA THR A 28 29.02 -12.55 -6.77
C THR A 28 29.87 -13.76 -7.14
N VAL A 29 29.84 -14.20 -8.40
CA VAL A 29 30.68 -15.28 -8.94
C VAL A 29 32.17 -14.93 -8.82
N CYS A 30 32.54 -13.70 -9.18
CA CYS A 30 33.92 -13.23 -9.08
C CYS A 30 34.41 -13.29 -7.64
N LEU A 31 33.65 -12.78 -6.67
CA LEU A 31 34.00 -12.82 -5.25
C LEU A 31 34.01 -14.24 -4.66
N LEU A 32 33.15 -15.14 -5.14
CA LEU A 32 33.17 -16.56 -4.76
C LEU A 32 34.44 -17.26 -5.23
N ALA A 33 34.85 -17.01 -6.47
CA ALA A 33 36.04 -17.61 -7.08
C ALA A 33 37.36 -16.98 -6.59
N ASP A 34 37.32 -15.71 -6.18
CA ASP A 34 38.49 -14.95 -5.80
C ASP A 34 38.98 -15.31 -4.39
N ALA A 35 40.10 -16.04 -4.29
CA ALA A 35 40.72 -16.39 -3.02
C ALA A 35 41.50 -15.23 -2.36
N GLN A 36 41.66 -14.08 -3.03
CA GLN A 36 42.55 -13.00 -2.60
C GLN A 36 41.94 -12.04 -1.58
N ILE A 37 40.64 -12.16 -1.30
CA ILE A 37 39.98 -11.37 -0.26
C ILE A 37 39.19 -12.23 0.73
N SER A 38 39.41 -11.94 2.01
CA SER A 38 38.79 -12.54 3.19
C SER A 38 38.13 -11.46 4.05
N LEU A 39 37.26 -11.89 4.98
CA LEU A 39 36.68 -11.00 6.00
C LEU A 39 37.70 -10.48 7.01
N THR A 40 38.86 -11.12 7.10
CA THR A 40 39.94 -10.77 8.04
C THR A 40 40.94 -9.77 7.47
N ASP A 41 40.87 -9.46 6.18
CA ASP A 41 41.87 -8.60 5.54
C ASP A 41 41.75 -7.13 5.99
N PRO A 42 42.86 -6.37 6.08
CA PRO A 42 42.79 -4.96 6.42
C PRO A 42 41.92 -4.16 5.43
N ALA A 43 41.07 -3.26 5.94
CA ALA A 43 40.15 -2.47 5.11
C ALA A 43 40.87 -1.63 4.05
N ALA A 44 42.02 -1.04 4.40
CA ALA A 44 42.85 -0.27 3.48
C ALA A 44 43.32 -1.10 2.26
N GLY A 45 43.54 -2.42 2.44
CA GLY A 45 43.89 -3.31 1.34
C GLY A 45 42.68 -3.72 0.49
N ALA A 46 41.52 -3.91 1.13
CA ALA A 46 40.28 -4.30 0.46
C ALA A 46 39.64 -3.16 -0.36
N GLU A 47 39.86 -1.90 0.03
CA GLU A 47 39.23 -0.73 -0.59
C GLU A 47 39.51 -0.62 -2.09
N GLY A 48 40.77 -0.81 -2.51
CA GLY A 48 41.15 -0.74 -3.92
C GLY A 48 40.47 -1.80 -4.79
N MET A 49 40.27 -3.00 -4.24
CA MET A 49 39.58 -4.10 -4.93
C MET A 49 38.08 -3.80 -5.08
N PHE A 50 37.42 -3.32 -4.04
CA PHE A 50 36.02 -2.91 -4.12
C PHE A 50 35.82 -1.72 -5.05
N ALA A 51 36.74 -0.74 -5.04
CA ALA A 51 36.71 0.38 -5.97
C ALA A 51 36.84 -0.09 -7.43
N ALA A 52 37.67 -1.10 -7.71
CA ALA A 52 37.79 -1.71 -9.03
C ALA A 52 36.50 -2.45 -9.45
N LEU A 53 35.93 -3.29 -8.58
CA LEU A 53 34.65 -3.97 -8.80
C LEU A 53 33.51 -2.98 -9.08
N GLU A 54 33.48 -1.86 -8.36
CA GLU A 54 32.50 -0.80 -8.55
C GLU A 54 32.75 0.08 -9.77
N LYS A 55 33.95 0.05 -10.37
CA LYS A 55 34.27 0.76 -11.62
C LYS A 55 33.86 -0.05 -12.85
N MET A 56 33.82 -1.38 -12.73
CA MET A 56 33.44 -2.28 -13.82
C MET A 56 31.92 -2.37 -14.02
N ALA A 57 31.11 -1.99 -13.04
CA ALA A 57 29.66 -1.92 -13.16
C ALA A 57 29.21 -0.55 -13.70
N PRO A 58 28.35 -0.48 -14.74
CA PRO A 58 27.74 0.77 -15.18
C PRO A 58 26.85 1.35 -14.08
N ALA A 59 26.76 2.68 -14.01
CA ALA A 59 25.84 3.34 -13.09
C ALA A 59 24.39 3.03 -13.49
N GLN A 60 23.56 2.62 -12.53
CA GLN A 60 22.14 2.33 -12.76
C GLN A 60 21.35 3.66 -12.83
N THR A 61 21.47 4.38 -13.94
CA THR A 61 20.80 5.68 -14.17
C THR A 61 19.36 5.55 -14.67
N ASN A 62 19.02 4.41 -15.27
CA ASN A 62 17.67 4.10 -15.74
C ASN A 62 17.01 3.10 -14.77
N ARG A 63 16.00 3.57 -14.03
CA ARG A 63 15.27 2.76 -13.05
C ARG A 63 14.05 2.14 -13.74
N SER A 64 13.90 0.82 -13.70
CA SER A 64 12.63 0.21 -14.11
C SER A 64 11.54 0.53 -13.08
N GLU A 65 10.28 0.58 -13.53
CA GLU A 65 9.12 0.76 -12.62
C GLU A 65 9.14 -0.31 -11.51
N GLU A 66 9.51 -1.55 -11.84
CA GLU A 66 9.67 -2.66 -10.90
C GLU A 66 10.78 -2.44 -9.86
N GLN A 67 11.92 -1.82 -10.23
CA GLN A 67 13.01 -1.54 -9.29
C GLN A 67 12.64 -0.44 -8.28
N ILE A 68 11.84 0.54 -8.72
CA ILE A 68 11.28 1.59 -7.86
C ILE A 68 10.18 1.01 -6.96
N GLU A 69 9.30 0.20 -7.53
CA GLU A 69 8.15 -0.40 -6.87
C GLU A 69 8.61 -1.37 -5.78
N TRP A 70 9.52 -2.31 -6.07
CA TRP A 70 9.91 -3.36 -5.13
C TRP A 70 11.15 -3.02 -4.27
N GLN A 71 11.74 -1.84 -4.44
CA GLN A 71 12.93 -1.36 -3.73
C GLN A 71 14.09 -2.38 -3.68
N GLN A 72 14.29 -3.12 -4.76
CA GLN A 72 15.29 -4.19 -4.85
C GLN A 72 16.66 -3.64 -5.27
N PHE A 73 17.26 -2.81 -4.42
CA PHE A 73 18.62 -2.33 -4.63
C PHE A 73 19.64 -3.41 -4.25
N ALA A 74 20.59 -3.67 -5.13
CA ALA A 74 21.70 -4.58 -4.83
C ALA A 74 22.55 -4.02 -3.68
N THR A 75 22.90 -4.86 -2.73
CA THR A 75 23.84 -4.50 -1.66
C THR A 75 25.22 -4.20 -2.29
N PRO A 76 25.84 -3.03 -2.05
CA PRO A 76 27.18 -2.75 -2.55
C PRO A 76 28.21 -3.75 -1.99
N PRO A 77 29.17 -4.26 -2.78
CA PRO A 77 30.15 -5.24 -2.32
C PRO A 77 30.89 -4.84 -1.03
N ARG A 78 31.32 -3.57 -0.95
CA ARG A 78 31.98 -3.00 0.25
C ARG A 78 31.11 -3.07 1.51
N LEU A 79 29.81 -2.78 1.36
CA LEU A 79 28.87 -2.76 2.48
C LEU A 79 28.51 -4.19 2.90
N ALA A 80 28.39 -5.09 1.92
CA ALA A 80 28.19 -6.50 2.19
C ALA A 80 29.36 -7.13 2.97
N TRP A 81 30.58 -6.77 2.61
CA TRP A 81 31.79 -7.23 3.32
C TRP A 81 31.83 -6.71 4.77
N LEU A 82 31.56 -5.41 4.99
CA LEU A 82 31.47 -4.84 6.35
C LEU A 82 30.36 -5.50 7.19
N ALA A 83 29.18 -5.69 6.62
CA ALA A 83 28.05 -6.30 7.32
C ALA A 83 28.34 -7.76 7.70
N ALA A 84 28.93 -8.54 6.80
CA ALA A 84 29.37 -9.90 7.09
C ALA A 84 30.50 -9.97 8.13
N ARG A 85 31.44 -9.02 8.09
CA ARG A 85 32.52 -8.91 9.09
C ARG A 85 31.95 -8.61 10.48
N ALA A 86 30.95 -7.72 10.57
CA ALA A 86 30.25 -7.40 11.81
C ALA A 86 29.50 -8.59 12.45
N CYS A 87 29.14 -9.61 11.66
CA CYS A 87 28.54 -10.84 12.17
C CYS A 87 29.47 -11.65 13.05
N ALA A 88 30.80 -11.45 12.97
CA ALA A 88 31.81 -12.28 13.62
C ALA A 88 31.54 -13.79 13.37
N LEU A 89 31.53 -14.15 12.08
CA LEU A 89 31.13 -15.48 11.61
C LEU A 89 32.06 -16.58 12.14
N ILE A 90 31.46 -17.69 12.55
CA ILE A 90 32.14 -18.89 13.04
C ILE A 90 31.93 -20.02 12.01
N PRO A 91 32.99 -20.75 11.60
CA PRO A 91 32.85 -21.85 10.65
C PRO A 91 31.78 -22.87 11.08
N HIS A 92 31.06 -23.41 10.09
CA HIS A 92 30.00 -24.42 10.22
C HIS A 92 28.71 -23.99 10.93
N GLU A 93 28.63 -22.75 11.40
CA GLU A 93 27.39 -22.23 11.96
C GLU A 93 26.33 -21.97 10.87
N LEU A 94 25.07 -21.79 11.26
CA LEU A 94 23.99 -21.53 10.30
C LEU A 94 23.74 -20.02 10.21
N VAL A 95 23.96 -19.47 9.02
CA VAL A 95 23.67 -18.08 8.65
C VAL A 95 22.38 -18.04 7.84
N LEU A 96 21.43 -17.20 8.26
CA LEU A 96 20.21 -16.91 7.52
C LEU A 96 20.32 -15.55 6.84
N GLU A 97 20.05 -15.53 5.53
CA GLU A 97 19.78 -14.31 4.77
C GLU A 97 18.31 -14.29 4.33
N PRO A 98 17.44 -13.52 5.01
CA PRO A 98 16.00 -13.48 4.75
C PRO A 98 15.60 -12.88 3.39
N SER A 99 16.47 -12.10 2.76
CA SER A 99 16.20 -11.39 1.51
C SER A 99 17.46 -11.42 0.64
N ALA A 100 17.74 -12.58 0.07
CA ALA A 100 19.07 -12.92 -0.45
C ALA A 100 19.46 -12.21 -1.76
N GLY A 101 18.49 -11.69 -2.53
CA GLY A 101 18.76 -11.00 -3.77
C GLY A 101 19.58 -11.87 -4.73
N THR A 102 20.73 -11.36 -5.16
CA THR A 102 21.70 -12.07 -6.01
C THR A 102 22.84 -12.73 -5.24
N GLY A 103 22.80 -12.71 -3.89
CA GLY A 103 23.76 -13.43 -3.03
C GLY A 103 24.98 -12.62 -2.58
N MET A 104 24.94 -11.29 -2.69
CA MET A 104 26.07 -10.42 -2.35
C MET A 104 26.43 -10.42 -0.85
N LEU A 105 25.49 -10.69 0.06
CA LEU A 105 25.80 -10.91 1.48
C LEU A 105 26.19 -12.38 1.72
N ALA A 106 25.45 -13.32 1.12
CA ALA A 106 25.71 -14.76 1.19
C ALA A 106 27.14 -15.18 0.79
N VAL A 107 27.76 -14.51 -0.20
CA VAL A 107 29.14 -14.83 -0.64
C VAL A 107 30.13 -14.78 0.52
N TRP A 108 30.02 -13.79 1.40
CA TRP A 108 30.94 -13.65 2.52
C TRP A 108 30.70 -14.69 3.60
N ALA A 109 29.44 -15.05 3.84
CA ALA A 109 29.08 -16.13 4.73
C ALA A 109 29.57 -17.49 4.21
N ALA A 110 29.48 -17.73 2.90
CA ALA A 110 30.06 -18.93 2.27
C ALA A 110 31.58 -18.98 2.43
N LYS A 111 32.28 -17.87 2.14
CA LYS A 111 33.75 -17.77 2.28
C LYS A 111 34.23 -17.99 3.72
N ALA A 112 33.42 -17.64 4.71
CA ALA A 112 33.70 -17.92 6.11
C ALA A 112 33.48 -19.39 6.52
N GLY A 113 33.10 -20.27 5.60
CA GLY A 113 32.87 -21.70 5.85
C GLY A 113 31.59 -21.99 6.64
N THR A 114 30.60 -21.09 6.59
CA THR A 114 29.30 -21.27 7.26
C THR A 114 28.33 -22.09 6.40
N ARG A 115 27.27 -22.60 7.03
CA ARG A 115 26.11 -23.17 6.34
C ARG A 115 25.11 -22.07 6.05
N LEU A 116 24.53 -22.08 4.85
CA LEU A 116 23.62 -21.03 4.42
C LEU A 116 22.16 -21.51 4.42
N ALA A 117 21.28 -20.65 4.94
CA ALA A 117 19.86 -20.65 4.63
C ALA A 117 19.54 -19.34 3.93
N LEU A 118 19.10 -19.39 2.67
CA LEU A 118 18.79 -18.20 1.88
C LEU A 118 17.30 -18.20 1.54
N ASN A 119 16.65 -17.06 1.76
CA ASN A 119 15.27 -16.83 1.37
C ASN A 119 15.22 -15.72 0.32
N GLU A 120 14.67 -16.02 -0.85
CA GLU A 120 14.56 -15.07 -1.95
C GLU A 120 13.21 -15.25 -2.65
N ILE A 121 12.43 -14.18 -2.79
CA ILE A 121 11.08 -14.32 -3.32
C ILE A 121 11.02 -14.46 -4.84
N SER A 122 11.96 -13.86 -5.57
CA SER A 122 12.03 -13.98 -7.02
C SER A 122 12.41 -15.42 -7.41
N PRO A 123 11.57 -16.13 -8.18
CA PRO A 123 11.90 -17.47 -8.66
C PRO A 123 13.21 -17.49 -9.46
N LEU A 124 13.40 -16.51 -10.35
CA LEU A 124 14.60 -16.41 -11.17
C LEU A 124 15.86 -16.26 -10.30
N ARG A 125 15.84 -15.36 -9.31
CA ARG A 125 17.01 -15.17 -8.43
C ARG A 125 17.25 -16.39 -7.54
N ARG A 126 16.20 -17.06 -7.05
CA ARG A 126 16.36 -18.34 -6.34
C ARG A 126 17.04 -19.39 -7.22
N ASP A 127 16.63 -19.50 -8.47
CA ASP A 127 17.24 -20.45 -9.40
C ASP A 127 18.73 -20.13 -9.59
N CYS A 128 19.09 -18.84 -9.76
CA CYS A 128 20.49 -18.41 -9.78
C CYS A 128 21.23 -18.74 -8.48
N LEU A 129 20.63 -18.49 -7.31
CA LEU A 129 21.22 -18.81 -6.01
C LEU A 129 21.46 -20.31 -5.83
N SER A 130 20.60 -21.18 -6.41
CA SER A 130 20.78 -22.63 -6.37
C SER A 130 22.03 -23.10 -7.13
N VAL A 131 22.42 -22.35 -8.17
CA VAL A 131 23.64 -22.60 -8.92
C VAL A 131 24.86 -22.05 -8.18
N LEU A 132 24.75 -20.85 -7.60
CA LEU A 132 25.85 -20.20 -6.88
C LEU A 132 26.19 -20.88 -5.54
N PHE A 133 25.18 -21.36 -4.84
CA PHE A 133 25.29 -21.93 -3.50
C PHE A 133 24.56 -23.29 -3.44
N PRO A 134 25.09 -24.34 -4.08
CA PRO A 134 24.41 -25.64 -4.19
C PRO A 134 24.13 -26.32 -2.85
N ASP A 135 24.94 -26.03 -1.82
CA ASP A 135 24.77 -26.57 -0.47
C ASP A 135 23.84 -25.73 0.43
N ALA A 136 23.33 -24.59 -0.07
CA ALA A 136 22.44 -23.73 0.71
C ALA A 136 21.01 -24.28 0.78
N ARG A 137 20.36 -24.07 1.93
CA ARG A 137 18.91 -24.29 2.05
C ARG A 137 18.17 -23.11 1.44
N LEU A 138 17.45 -23.31 0.34
CA LEU A 138 16.75 -22.26 -0.37
C LEU A 138 15.24 -22.29 -0.10
N THR A 139 14.68 -21.11 0.15
CA THR A 139 13.24 -20.91 0.35
C THR A 139 12.77 -19.64 -0.36
N GLY A 140 11.45 -19.49 -0.55
CA GLY A 140 10.85 -18.39 -1.30
C GLY A 140 9.67 -17.75 -0.59
N HIS A 141 9.72 -17.66 0.73
CA HIS A 141 8.66 -17.10 1.56
C HIS A 141 8.75 -15.56 1.63
N ASP A 142 7.65 -14.91 1.99
CA ASP A 142 7.70 -13.52 2.45
C ASP A 142 8.55 -13.45 3.74
N ALA A 143 9.58 -12.62 3.72
CA ALA A 143 10.48 -12.44 4.84
C ALA A 143 9.86 -11.69 6.03
N GLU A 144 8.66 -11.13 5.90
CA GLU A 144 7.84 -10.75 7.05
C GLU A 144 7.39 -11.97 7.87
N LEU A 145 7.33 -13.16 7.27
CA LEU A 145 6.71 -14.37 7.82
C LEU A 145 7.67 -15.57 7.95
N ILE A 146 8.97 -15.35 7.83
CA ILE A 146 9.96 -16.44 7.91
C ILE A 146 10.03 -17.10 9.30
N ASP A 147 9.59 -16.44 10.37
CA ASP A 147 9.46 -17.07 11.69
C ASP A 147 8.31 -18.09 11.75
N GLU A 148 7.26 -17.92 10.96
CA GLU A 148 6.18 -18.92 10.86
C GLU A 148 6.44 -19.96 9.76
N LEU A 149 7.04 -19.54 8.63
CA LEU A 149 7.05 -20.34 7.40
C LEU A 149 8.30 -21.21 7.20
N LEU A 150 9.47 -20.81 7.73
CA LEU A 150 10.66 -21.65 7.63
C LEU A 150 10.52 -22.92 8.46
N ASP A 151 11.11 -24.01 7.95
CA ASP A 151 11.24 -25.27 8.69
C ASP A 151 11.82 -25.00 10.09
N PRO A 152 11.20 -25.48 11.18
CA PRO A 152 11.70 -25.31 12.54
C PRO A 152 13.16 -25.75 12.75
N ALA A 153 13.69 -26.64 11.91
CA ALA A 153 15.09 -27.05 11.93
C ALA A 153 16.07 -25.97 11.42
N ILE A 154 15.58 -24.90 10.80
CA ILE A 154 16.37 -23.73 10.41
C ILE A 154 16.43 -22.78 11.61
N ALA A 155 17.36 -23.06 12.52
CA ALA A 155 17.63 -22.25 13.70
C ALA A 155 18.99 -21.53 13.56
N PRO A 156 19.04 -20.35 12.91
CA PRO A 156 20.29 -19.66 12.62
C PRO A 156 20.91 -19.05 13.88
N SER A 157 22.24 -19.10 13.96
CA SER A 157 23.04 -18.37 14.95
C SER A 157 23.37 -16.94 14.50
N VAL A 158 23.25 -16.70 13.19
CA VAL A 158 23.48 -15.40 12.56
C VAL A 158 22.34 -15.09 11.62
N VAL A 159 21.85 -13.86 11.67
CA VAL A 159 21.09 -13.26 10.57
C VAL A 159 21.93 -12.14 9.97
N LEU A 160 22.08 -12.16 8.65
CA LEU A 160 22.70 -11.09 7.87
C LEU A 160 21.70 -10.62 6.83
N MET A 161 21.29 -9.35 6.84
CA MET A 161 20.16 -8.92 6.00
C MET A 161 20.24 -7.47 5.49
N ASN A 162 19.68 -7.28 4.31
CA ASN A 162 19.33 -5.99 3.72
C ASN A 162 17.85 -6.07 3.26
N PRO A 163 16.87 -5.83 4.16
CA PRO A 163 15.47 -5.95 3.80
C PRO A 163 15.01 -4.81 2.87
N PRO A 164 13.92 -4.99 2.11
CA PRO A 164 13.25 -3.86 1.48
C PRO A 164 12.77 -2.86 2.55
N TYR A 165 13.02 -1.57 2.34
CA TYR A 165 12.81 -0.56 3.37
C TYR A 165 11.34 -0.18 3.52
N SER A 166 10.64 -0.02 2.39
CA SER A 166 9.23 0.34 2.40
C SER A 166 8.40 -0.37 1.36
N HIS A 167 8.69 -1.62 1.01
CA HIS A 167 7.82 -2.42 0.13
C HIS A 167 7.72 -3.90 0.56
N GLY A 168 6.57 -4.31 1.10
CA GLY A 168 6.28 -5.70 1.51
C GLY A 168 5.40 -6.43 0.47
N ILE A 169 5.51 -7.75 0.35
CA ILE A 169 4.82 -8.52 -0.69
C ILE A 169 3.31 -8.60 -0.44
N GLU A 170 2.90 -8.74 0.82
CA GLU A 170 1.47 -8.72 1.20
C GLU A 170 0.91 -7.30 1.34
N ARG A 171 1.76 -6.28 1.54
CA ARG A 171 1.35 -4.94 2.02
C ARG A 171 1.74 -3.77 1.12
N GLY A 172 2.44 -4.01 0.01
CA GLY A 172 2.90 -2.95 -0.89
C GLY A 172 3.79 -1.93 -0.18
N HIS A 173 3.66 -0.65 -0.55
CA HIS A 173 4.53 0.40 -0.02
C HIS A 173 4.21 0.78 1.44
N ASP A 174 5.01 0.33 2.40
CA ASP A 174 4.83 0.55 3.83
C ASP A 174 6.17 0.84 4.53
N ALA A 175 6.32 2.03 5.12
CA ALA A 175 7.53 2.45 5.84
C ALA A 175 7.95 1.52 7.00
N ARG A 176 7.10 0.57 7.41
CA ARG A 176 7.37 -0.42 8.45
C ARG A 176 7.78 -1.80 7.91
N THR A 177 7.84 -2.00 6.58
CA THR A 177 8.25 -3.28 5.98
C THR A 177 9.60 -3.73 6.52
N GLY A 178 10.64 -2.89 6.43
CA GLY A 178 11.97 -3.26 6.93
C GLY A 178 11.95 -3.67 8.41
N ALA A 179 11.13 -3.00 9.24
CA ALA A 179 10.97 -3.34 10.65
C ALA A 179 10.29 -4.70 10.88
N ARG A 180 9.37 -5.13 10.02
CA ARG A 180 8.72 -6.44 10.12
C ARG A 180 9.62 -7.57 9.68
N HIS A 181 10.34 -7.40 8.58
CA HIS A 181 11.38 -8.35 8.16
C HIS A 181 12.40 -8.55 9.28
N LEU A 182 12.88 -7.44 9.87
CA LEU A 182 13.82 -7.46 10.98
C LEU A 182 13.25 -8.17 12.21
N ARG A 183 11.97 -7.97 12.54
CA ARG A 183 11.28 -8.64 13.66
C ARG A 183 11.10 -10.14 13.44
N SER A 184 10.73 -10.55 12.23
CA SER A 184 10.58 -11.95 11.86
C SER A 184 11.93 -12.67 11.96
N ALA A 185 12.97 -12.07 11.38
CA ALA A 185 14.33 -12.57 11.48
C ALA A 185 14.86 -12.61 12.92
N TRP A 186 14.56 -11.60 13.75
CA TRP A 186 14.90 -11.60 15.17
C TRP A 186 14.23 -12.73 15.95
N SER A 187 12.97 -13.02 15.64
CA SER A 187 12.22 -14.09 16.29
C SER A 187 12.84 -15.46 15.97
N ARG A 188 13.24 -15.64 14.70
CA ARG A 188 13.91 -16.85 14.20
C ARG A 188 15.33 -17.04 14.72
N LEU A 189 16.06 -15.97 15.03
CA LEU A 189 17.44 -16.02 15.51
C LEU A 189 17.56 -16.81 16.83
N ALA A 190 18.52 -17.72 16.92
CA ALA A 190 18.80 -18.47 18.15
C ALA A 190 19.22 -17.55 19.31
N ASN A 191 18.92 -17.93 20.54
CA ASN A 191 19.39 -17.23 21.73
C ASN A 191 20.93 -17.21 21.76
N GLY A 192 21.53 -16.05 22.05
CA GLY A 192 22.98 -15.88 21.92
C GLY A 192 23.47 -15.59 20.50
N GLY A 193 22.58 -15.57 19.51
CA GLY A 193 22.90 -15.22 18.13
C GLY A 193 23.08 -13.73 17.91
N ARG A 194 23.64 -13.38 16.75
CA ARG A 194 23.85 -12.00 16.29
C ARG A 194 23.03 -11.73 15.02
N LEU A 195 22.40 -10.56 14.96
CA LEU A 195 21.74 -10.06 13.76
C LEU A 195 22.45 -8.80 13.29
N VAL A 196 22.81 -8.77 12.00
CA VAL A 196 23.33 -7.60 11.32
C VAL A 196 22.36 -7.18 10.22
N ALA A 197 21.90 -5.94 10.26
CA ALA A 197 20.92 -5.41 9.31
C ALA A 197 21.35 -4.06 8.73
N ILE A 198 21.13 -3.91 7.43
CA ILE A 198 21.23 -2.62 6.73
C ILE A 198 19.82 -2.03 6.67
N MET A 199 19.59 -0.88 7.31
CA MET A 199 18.26 -0.27 7.48
C MET A 199 18.26 1.18 6.96
N PRO A 200 17.10 1.79 6.66
CA PRO A 200 17.06 3.20 6.25
C PRO A 200 17.36 4.16 7.41
N GLU A 201 17.78 5.40 7.11
CA GLU A 201 18.04 6.44 8.13
C GLU A 201 16.83 6.71 9.03
N TRP A 202 15.62 6.71 8.46
CA TRP A 202 14.36 6.94 9.16
C TRP A 202 13.86 5.73 9.98
N PHE A 203 14.63 4.63 10.07
CA PHE A 203 14.28 3.51 10.93
C PHE A 203 14.40 3.89 12.42
N ASP A 204 13.27 3.83 13.12
CA ASP A 204 13.18 4.11 14.56
C ASP A 204 13.71 2.92 15.39
N CYS A 205 15.04 2.85 15.51
CA CYS A 205 15.75 1.82 16.26
C CYS A 205 15.33 1.76 17.75
N PRO A 206 15.25 2.88 18.51
CA PRO A 206 14.82 2.84 19.90
C PRO A 206 13.43 2.22 20.08
N LYS A 207 12.44 2.65 19.27
CA LYS A 207 11.09 2.10 19.31
C LYS A 207 11.04 0.63 18.91
N PHE A 208 11.84 0.25 17.92
CA PHE A 208 11.94 -1.15 17.51
C PHE A 208 12.46 -2.03 18.65
N LEU A 209 13.56 -1.63 19.28
CA LEU A 209 14.17 -2.35 20.42
C LEU A 209 13.20 -2.47 21.60
N ALA A 210 12.48 -1.39 21.94
CA ALA A 210 11.47 -1.41 23.00
C ALA A 210 10.31 -2.39 22.72
N GLY A 211 10.04 -2.68 21.44
CA GLY A 211 8.99 -3.60 21.02
C GLY A 211 9.46 -5.03 20.75
N LEU A 212 10.74 -5.37 20.97
CA LEU A 212 11.26 -6.72 20.78
C LEU A 212 10.96 -7.60 22.00
N LYS A 213 10.74 -8.89 21.73
CA LYS A 213 10.64 -9.93 22.77
C LYS A 213 12.02 -10.56 22.98
N GLY A 214 12.33 -10.87 24.24
CA GLY A 214 13.59 -11.50 24.62
C GLY A 214 14.73 -10.51 24.84
N PRO A 215 15.90 -11.00 25.28
CA PRO A 215 17.04 -10.15 25.61
C PRO A 215 17.66 -9.58 24.32
N VAL A 216 17.90 -8.27 24.30
CA VAL A 216 18.51 -7.57 23.16
C VAL A 216 19.59 -6.61 23.64
N SER A 217 20.73 -6.61 22.94
CA SER A 217 21.81 -5.66 23.13
C SER A 217 22.19 -5.05 21.78
N LEU A 218 21.97 -3.74 21.63
CA LEU A 218 22.47 -2.99 20.49
C LEU A 218 23.99 -2.82 20.64
N ARG A 219 24.76 -3.24 19.63
CA ARG A 219 26.23 -3.13 19.61
C ARG A 219 26.71 -1.99 18.74
N LEU A 220 26.12 -1.86 17.56
CA LEU A 220 26.47 -0.83 16.59
C LEU A 220 25.20 -0.22 16.00
N ASN A 221 25.19 1.10 15.86
CA ASN A 221 24.24 1.86 15.08
C ASN A 221 24.99 2.94 14.30
N ALA A 222 25.54 2.57 13.15
CA ALA A 222 26.34 3.46 12.31
C ALA A 222 25.52 3.98 11.12
N ALA A 223 25.34 5.29 11.02
CA ALA A 223 24.78 5.94 9.84
C ALA A 223 25.87 6.07 8.76
N ILE A 224 25.62 5.49 7.59
CA ILE A 224 26.51 5.43 6.44
C ILE A 224 25.93 6.32 5.35
N GLU A 225 26.59 7.46 5.13
CA GLU A 225 26.17 8.41 4.10
C GLU A 225 26.59 7.92 2.72
N ARG A 226 25.75 8.14 1.71
CA ARG A 226 26.09 7.91 0.28
C ARG A 226 26.45 6.46 -0.08
N ALA A 227 26.05 5.47 0.72
CA ALA A 227 26.43 4.06 0.56
C ALA A 227 25.98 3.40 -0.76
N PHE A 228 24.88 3.86 -1.36
CA PHE A 228 24.21 3.24 -2.52
C PHE A 228 24.18 4.11 -3.79
N ILE A 229 25.02 5.16 -3.88
CA ILE A 229 24.92 6.15 -4.98
C ILE A 229 25.02 5.49 -6.37
N LYS A 230 25.92 4.52 -6.54
CA LYS A 230 26.12 3.83 -7.83
C LYS A 230 24.99 2.85 -8.17
N GLN A 231 24.28 2.37 -7.15
CA GLN A 231 23.07 1.54 -7.24
C GLN A 231 21.80 2.39 -7.37
N GLY A 232 21.95 3.71 -7.50
CA GLY A 232 20.87 4.61 -7.88
C GLY A 232 20.17 5.33 -6.72
N THR A 233 20.69 5.31 -5.47
CA THR A 233 20.10 6.05 -4.35
C THR A 233 21.12 6.76 -3.46
N GLY A 234 20.86 8.04 -3.14
CA GLY A 234 21.67 8.86 -2.23
C GLY A 234 21.25 8.78 -0.77
N ILE A 235 20.32 7.88 -0.43
CA ILE A 235 19.75 7.76 0.91
C ILE A 235 20.80 7.23 1.89
N THR A 236 20.96 7.93 3.02
CA THR A 236 21.74 7.46 4.17
C THR A 236 21.15 6.15 4.69
N SER A 237 22.00 5.15 4.89
CA SER A 237 21.61 3.85 5.45
C SER A 237 22.24 3.66 6.83
N ARG A 238 21.72 2.73 7.63
CA ARG A 238 22.22 2.41 8.96
C ARG A 238 22.71 0.97 8.98
N LEU A 239 23.92 0.73 9.46
CA LEU A 239 24.39 -0.61 9.82
C LEU A 239 24.09 -0.85 11.30
N LEU A 240 23.20 -1.80 11.56
CA LEU A 240 22.79 -2.21 12.89
C LEU A 240 23.39 -3.56 13.24
N VAL A 241 23.95 -3.68 14.45
CA VAL A 241 24.41 -4.95 15.02
C VAL A 241 23.69 -5.19 16.33
N LEU A 242 22.95 -6.29 16.42
CA LEU A 242 22.12 -6.68 17.56
C LEU A 242 22.54 -8.07 18.06
N ASP A 243 22.82 -8.20 19.35
CA ASP A 243 23.00 -9.51 19.99
C ASP A 243 21.74 -9.91 20.75
N LYS A 244 21.30 -11.17 20.61
CA LYS A 244 20.17 -11.76 21.34
C LYS A 244 20.58 -12.22 22.74
N ILE A 245 21.16 -11.29 23.49
CA ILE A 245 21.62 -11.43 24.87
C ILE A 245 21.34 -10.14 25.65
N GLN A 246 21.42 -10.22 26.98
CA GLN A 246 21.40 -9.04 27.84
C GLN A 246 22.85 -8.64 28.13
N SER A 247 23.20 -7.39 27.86
CA SER A 247 24.53 -6.82 28.09
C SER A 247 24.39 -5.40 28.62
N SER A 248 25.31 -5.00 29.50
CA SER A 248 25.43 -3.62 30.01
C SER A 248 26.38 -2.74 29.21
N VAL A 249 27.08 -3.30 28.21
CA VAL A 249 27.95 -2.55 27.30
C VAL A 249 27.12 -1.59 26.45
N GLU A 250 27.52 -0.32 26.44
CA GLU A 250 26.85 0.72 25.66
C GLU A 250 27.01 0.50 24.15
N PRO A 251 25.99 0.87 23.34
CA PRO A 251 26.05 0.78 21.89
C PRO A 251 27.02 1.81 21.31
N VAL A 252 27.77 1.41 20.28
CA VAL A 252 28.55 2.34 19.47
C VAL A 252 27.62 3.03 18.46
N ALA A 253 27.51 4.36 18.55
CA ALA A 253 26.79 5.18 17.57
C ALA A 253 27.80 6.00 16.76
N ALA A 254 27.68 5.96 15.43
CA ALA A 254 28.59 6.67 14.53
C ALA A 254 27.85 7.22 13.32
N ARG A 255 28.43 8.23 12.66
CA ARG A 255 28.01 8.75 11.36
C ARG A 255 29.26 9.00 10.53
N THR A 256 29.40 8.33 9.40
CA THR A 256 30.57 8.48 8.53
C THR A 256 30.30 7.95 7.12
N ASN A 257 31.12 8.36 6.16
CA ASN A 257 31.21 7.77 4.82
C ASN A 257 32.59 7.14 4.56
N ASP A 258 33.49 7.14 5.56
CA ASP A 258 34.83 6.59 5.47
C ASP A 258 34.81 5.08 5.71
N PHE A 259 35.29 4.33 4.73
CA PHE A 259 35.27 2.87 4.74
C PHE A 259 36.20 2.28 5.80
N VAL A 260 37.39 2.85 6.00
CA VAL A 260 38.37 2.37 6.98
C VAL A 260 37.86 2.65 8.38
N GLN A 261 37.31 3.85 8.61
CA GLN A 261 36.71 4.19 9.90
C GLN A 261 35.55 3.25 10.27
N LEU A 262 34.70 2.88 9.30
CA LEU A 262 33.63 1.91 9.53
C LEU A 262 34.16 0.51 9.86
N ALA A 263 35.23 0.08 9.19
CA ALA A 263 35.87 -1.20 9.49
C ALA A 263 36.46 -1.22 10.90
N ASP A 264 37.12 -0.14 11.34
CA ASP A 264 37.65 -0.02 12.69
C ASP A 264 36.55 -0.11 13.76
N LEU A 265 35.40 0.54 13.51
CA LEU A 265 34.23 0.44 14.40
C LEU A 265 33.66 -0.97 14.45
N VAL A 266 33.65 -1.69 13.32
CA VAL A 266 33.21 -3.09 13.22
C VAL A 266 34.19 -4.03 13.95
N ASP A 267 35.49 -3.81 13.80
CA ASP A 267 36.54 -4.61 14.43
C ASP A 267 36.61 -4.42 15.95
N ALA A 268 36.22 -3.25 16.43
CA ALA A 268 36.11 -2.95 17.85
C ALA A 268 34.91 -3.62 18.54
N LEU A 269 33.99 -4.23 17.78
CA LEU A 269 32.82 -4.89 18.36
C LEU A 269 33.23 -6.14 19.15
N PRO A 270 32.58 -6.42 20.30
CA PRO A 270 32.89 -7.61 21.07
C PRO A 270 32.58 -8.87 20.26
N GLY A 271 33.45 -9.87 20.38
CA GLY A 271 33.24 -11.20 19.83
C GLY A 271 31.94 -11.83 20.37
N ARG A 272 31.37 -12.76 19.60
CA ARG A 272 30.15 -13.46 20.01
C ARG A 272 30.46 -14.46 21.11
N ALA A 273 29.66 -14.45 22.19
CA ALA A 273 29.69 -15.51 23.19
C ALA A 273 29.34 -16.84 22.51
N GLY A 274 30.20 -17.86 22.65
CA GLY A 274 29.99 -19.16 22.03
C GLY A 274 28.61 -19.70 22.33
N ILE A 275 27.83 -20.00 21.30
CA ILE A 275 26.50 -20.61 21.45
C ILE A 275 26.74 -21.99 22.04
N LYS A 276 26.31 -22.20 23.30
CA LYS A 276 26.22 -23.56 23.86
C LYS A 276 25.28 -24.33 22.94
N GLY A 277 25.84 -25.19 22.11
CA GLY A 277 25.08 -25.98 21.14
C GLY A 277 23.96 -26.72 21.87
N ALA A 278 22.71 -26.37 21.57
CA ALA A 278 21.60 -27.27 21.85
C ALA A 278 21.84 -28.52 20.98
N PRO A 279 21.81 -29.74 21.54
CA PRO A 279 22.09 -30.93 20.77
C PRO A 279 21.10 -31.05 19.62
N ALA A 280 21.62 -31.33 18.43
CA ALA A 280 20.81 -31.71 17.28
C ALA A 280 19.92 -32.89 17.70
N GLN A 281 18.60 -32.66 17.72
CA GLN A 281 17.65 -33.77 17.83
C GLN A 281 17.72 -34.55 16.51
N SER A 282 18.56 -35.57 16.54
CA SER A 282 18.71 -36.55 15.47
C SER A 282 17.60 -37.59 15.59
N GLY A 283 16.93 -37.84 14.45
CA GLY A 283 16.25 -39.09 14.15
C GLY A 283 14.88 -39.32 14.79
N LEU A 284 13.82 -39.13 14.00
CA LEU A 284 12.70 -40.08 14.07
C LEU A 284 13.05 -41.28 13.18
N PRO A 285 12.89 -42.53 13.65
CA PRO A 285 13.30 -43.71 12.90
C PRO A 285 12.37 -43.95 11.72
N ALA A 286 12.96 -44.44 10.62
CA ALA A 286 12.24 -44.96 9.47
C ALA A 286 11.21 -46.02 9.90
N ARG A 287 9.98 -45.91 9.42
CA ARG A 287 8.99 -46.99 9.50
C ARG A 287 8.50 -47.36 8.11
N SER A 288 8.92 -48.55 7.68
CA SER A 288 8.33 -49.34 6.59
C SER A 288 6.91 -49.81 6.94
N PRO A 289 6.12 -50.26 5.93
CA PRO A 289 4.68 -50.09 5.91
C PRO A 289 3.95 -51.25 6.60
N PHE A 290 2.85 -50.97 7.31
CA PHE A 290 1.88 -51.99 7.67
C PHE A 290 0.44 -51.55 7.37
N ARG A 291 -0.29 -52.52 6.81
CA ARG A 291 -1.65 -52.51 6.31
C ARG A 291 -2.71 -52.27 7.38
N LEU A 292 -3.86 -51.77 6.90
CA LEU A 292 -5.18 -51.71 7.53
C LEU A 292 -5.52 -52.91 8.44
N VAL A 293 -5.98 -52.63 9.67
CA VAL A 293 -7.17 -53.25 10.28
C VAL A 293 -7.90 -52.20 11.15
N VAL A 294 -9.22 -52.33 11.12
CA VAL A 294 -10.33 -51.45 11.50
C VAL A 294 -10.54 -51.26 13.01
N SER A 295 -11.00 -50.03 13.33
CA SER A 295 -11.81 -49.54 14.48
C SER A 295 -11.47 -49.90 15.93
N SER A 296 -11.28 -48.86 16.74
CA SER A 296 -12.24 -48.48 17.81
C SER A 296 -11.89 -47.10 18.35
N ARG A 297 -12.91 -46.24 18.44
CA ARG A 297 -12.83 -44.83 18.86
C ARG A 297 -12.16 -44.70 20.23
N ARG A 298 -11.06 -43.95 20.30
CA ARG A 298 -10.67 -43.19 21.49
C ARG A 298 -10.90 -41.72 21.21
N GLN A 299 -11.65 -41.09 22.11
CA GLN A 299 -12.21 -39.75 21.99
C GLN A 299 -11.13 -38.71 21.73
N LEU A 300 -11.31 -37.98 20.63
CA LEU A 300 -10.67 -36.69 20.42
C LEU A 300 -11.09 -35.79 21.60
N SER A 301 -10.11 -35.22 22.29
CA SER A 301 -10.32 -34.04 23.12
C SER A 301 -11.11 -33.04 22.29
N ALA A 302 -12.29 -32.66 22.79
CA ALA A 302 -13.18 -31.77 22.07
C ALA A 302 -12.39 -30.52 21.59
N PRO A 303 -12.62 -30.04 20.36
CA PRO A 303 -12.12 -28.74 19.98
C PRO A 303 -12.52 -27.77 21.10
N ALA A 304 -11.60 -26.88 21.50
CA ALA A 304 -11.99 -25.72 22.28
C ALA A 304 -13.25 -25.18 21.60
N LYS A 305 -14.37 -25.15 22.32
CA LYS A 305 -15.62 -24.63 21.76
C LYS A 305 -15.24 -23.30 21.14
N LEU A 306 -15.28 -23.22 19.81
CA LEU A 306 -15.69 -21.99 19.15
C LEU A 306 -16.95 -21.65 19.91
N ILE A 307 -16.89 -20.65 20.78
CA ILE A 307 -18.10 -20.01 21.24
C ILE A 307 -18.76 -19.66 19.91
N PRO A 308 -19.91 -20.28 19.55
CA PRO A 308 -20.66 -19.76 18.43
C PRO A 308 -20.83 -18.31 18.79
N ALA A 309 -20.34 -17.37 17.97
CA ALA A 309 -20.75 -16.00 18.12
C ALA A 309 -22.27 -16.11 18.24
N THR A 310 -22.81 -15.85 19.44
CA THR A 310 -24.25 -15.88 19.69
C THR A 310 -24.81 -15.10 18.52
N PRO A 311 -25.68 -15.69 17.66
CA PRO A 311 -26.10 -15.03 16.43
C PRO A 311 -26.51 -13.63 16.85
N MET A 312 -25.70 -12.64 16.45
CA MET A 312 -25.94 -11.27 16.87
C MET A 312 -27.30 -10.96 16.29
N ALA A 313 -28.28 -10.70 17.16
CA ALA A 313 -29.61 -10.36 16.69
C ALA A 313 -29.45 -9.18 15.73
N ILE A 314 -30.00 -9.32 14.54
CA ILE A 314 -29.96 -8.27 13.52
C ILE A 314 -31.17 -7.39 13.81
N GLY A 315 -30.91 -6.14 14.15
CA GLY A 315 -31.92 -5.17 14.53
C GLY A 315 -31.94 -3.96 13.61
N PRO A 316 -33.05 -3.20 13.58
CA PRO A 316 -33.07 -1.89 12.95
C PRO A 316 -32.15 -0.91 13.69
N LEU A 317 -31.37 -0.12 12.94
CA LEU A 317 -30.67 1.04 13.47
C LEU A 317 -31.70 2.15 13.71
N THR A 318 -32.33 2.14 14.89
CA THR A 318 -33.35 3.12 15.26
C THR A 318 -32.73 4.48 15.58
N TYR A 319 -33.35 5.54 15.08
CA TYR A 319 -32.99 6.93 15.36
C TYR A 319 -34.24 7.80 15.37
N ARG A 320 -34.16 8.97 16.00
CA ARG A 320 -35.22 9.99 15.97
C ARG A 320 -34.79 11.13 15.05
N THR A 321 -35.68 11.56 14.16
CA THR A 321 -35.47 12.75 13.34
C THR A 321 -35.82 14.01 14.12
N LEU A 322 -35.13 15.11 13.82
CA LEU A 322 -35.38 16.42 14.41
C LEU A 322 -36.09 17.34 13.41
N ASP A 323 -37.21 17.92 13.83
CA ASP A 323 -37.98 18.86 13.02
C ASP A 323 -37.17 20.12 12.70
N ALA A 324 -36.58 20.74 13.72
CA ALA A 324 -35.57 21.76 13.57
C ALA A 324 -34.17 21.13 13.64
N PRO A 325 -33.19 21.55 12.82
CA PRO A 325 -31.81 21.11 12.95
C PRO A 325 -31.28 21.37 14.37
N ALA A 326 -30.47 20.47 14.89
CA ALA A 326 -29.76 20.67 16.14
C ALA A 326 -28.89 21.95 16.03
N PRO A 327 -28.82 22.78 17.09
CA PRO A 327 -28.03 24.00 17.07
C PRO A 327 -26.55 23.72 16.73
N SER A 328 -25.95 24.52 15.87
CA SER A 328 -24.51 24.43 15.60
C SER A 328 -23.71 24.84 16.84
N ALA A 329 -22.60 24.15 17.09
CA ALA A 329 -21.65 24.59 18.12
C ALA A 329 -20.95 25.90 17.69
N PRO A 330 -20.36 26.66 18.64
CA PRO A 330 -19.64 27.88 18.30
C PRO A 330 -18.55 27.64 17.25
N GLN A 331 -18.46 28.55 16.28
CA GLN A 331 -17.43 28.54 15.25
C GLN A 331 -16.04 28.73 15.85
N VAL A 332 -15.08 27.93 15.40
CA VAL A 332 -13.66 28.06 15.73
C VAL A 332 -12.87 28.17 14.43
N GLY A 333 -12.34 29.37 14.14
CA GLY A 333 -11.68 29.64 12.86
C GLY A 333 -12.64 29.46 11.67
N HIS A 334 -12.27 28.64 10.69
CA HIS A 334 -13.11 28.32 9.52
C HIS A 334 -13.98 27.06 9.69
N TYR A 335 -14.05 26.53 10.91
CA TYR A 335 -14.65 25.23 11.19
C TYR A 335 -15.75 25.30 12.26
N LEU A 336 -16.71 24.39 12.15
CA LEU A 336 -17.77 24.14 13.12
C LEU A 336 -17.57 22.74 13.72
N PRO A 337 -17.57 22.58 15.05
CA PRO A 337 -17.59 21.26 15.68
C PRO A 337 -18.79 20.44 15.18
N TYR A 338 -18.52 19.22 14.72
CA TYR A 338 -19.49 18.41 14.02
C TYR A 338 -20.29 17.52 14.97
N ARG A 339 -21.60 17.49 14.74
CA ARG A 339 -22.52 16.46 15.23
C ARG A 339 -23.63 16.23 14.22
N PRO A 340 -24.28 15.05 14.19
CA PRO A 340 -25.48 14.84 13.40
C PRO A 340 -26.53 15.92 13.69
N SER A 341 -26.98 16.62 12.65
CA SER A 341 -27.85 17.80 12.81
C SER A 341 -29.35 17.46 12.71
N ARG A 342 -29.69 16.35 12.06
CA ARG A 342 -31.08 15.94 11.79
C ARG A 342 -31.52 14.68 12.50
N ILE A 343 -30.58 13.93 13.07
CA ILE A 343 -30.86 12.63 13.67
C ILE A 343 -30.25 12.54 15.07
N VAL A 344 -30.93 11.81 15.95
CA VAL A 344 -30.42 11.41 17.26
C VAL A 344 -30.48 9.89 17.33
N ILE A 345 -29.32 9.27 17.54
CA ILE A 345 -29.17 7.82 17.63
C ILE A 345 -28.97 7.49 19.11
N ASP A 346 -29.99 6.94 19.76
CA ASP A 346 -29.95 6.66 21.19
C ASP A 346 -28.87 5.60 21.49
N GLY A 347 -28.02 5.88 22.48
CA GLY A 347 -26.89 5.01 22.86
C GLY A 347 -25.67 5.08 21.95
N ALA A 348 -25.63 5.95 20.94
CA ALA A 348 -24.45 6.16 20.12
C ALA A 348 -23.38 6.98 20.84
N ALA A 349 -22.14 6.50 20.81
CA ALA A 349 -20.99 7.26 21.28
C ALA A 349 -20.61 8.37 20.29
N GLU A 350 -20.01 9.44 20.81
CA GLU A 350 -19.33 10.43 19.97
C GLU A 350 -18.14 9.80 19.25
N HIS A 351 -17.68 10.45 18.17
CA HIS A 351 -16.50 9.95 17.46
C HIS A 351 -15.24 10.09 18.36
N PRO A 352 -14.36 9.08 18.42
CA PRO A 352 -13.21 9.07 19.35
C PRO A 352 -12.29 10.29 19.22
N THR A 353 -12.18 10.84 18.02
CA THR A 353 -11.51 12.12 17.75
C THR A 353 -12.55 13.16 17.37
N PRO A 354 -12.57 14.37 17.97
CA PRO A 354 -13.53 15.40 17.63
C PRO A 354 -13.51 15.70 16.12
N LEU A 355 -14.70 15.72 15.52
CA LEU A 355 -14.87 16.03 14.10
C LEU A 355 -15.30 17.48 13.92
N VAL A 356 -14.98 18.05 12.76
CA VAL A 356 -15.41 19.37 12.33
C VAL A 356 -15.92 19.32 10.89
N GLU A 357 -16.75 20.29 10.52
CA GLU A 357 -17.08 20.61 9.14
C GLU A 357 -16.77 22.09 8.84
N SER A 358 -16.69 22.45 7.55
CA SER A 358 -16.50 23.86 7.17
C SER A 358 -17.76 24.68 7.48
N VAL A 359 -17.59 25.99 7.71
CA VAL A 359 -18.73 26.91 7.90
C VAL A 359 -19.70 26.87 6.71
N ALA A 360 -19.18 26.76 5.48
CA ALA A 360 -19.99 26.62 4.28
C ALA A 360 -20.90 25.39 4.34
N MET A 361 -20.36 24.22 4.72
CA MET A 361 -21.13 22.99 4.86
C MET A 361 -22.13 23.07 6.03
N GLY A 362 -21.73 23.62 7.18
CA GLY A 362 -22.59 23.74 8.36
C GLY A 362 -23.71 24.80 8.24
N SER A 363 -23.66 25.66 7.21
CA SER A 363 -24.71 26.65 6.92
C SER A 363 -26.03 26.05 6.42
N ILE A 364 -26.00 24.78 6.01
CA ILE A 364 -27.16 24.06 5.48
C ILE A 364 -27.29 22.72 6.19
N ALA A 365 -28.52 22.37 6.57
CA ALA A 365 -28.81 21.08 7.17
C ALA A 365 -29.09 20.04 6.09
N ALA A 366 -28.69 18.79 6.37
CA ALA A 366 -29.16 17.65 5.58
C ALA A 366 -30.69 17.50 5.70
N PRO A 367 -31.36 16.73 4.81
CA PRO A 367 -32.78 16.49 4.91
C PRO A 367 -33.07 15.47 6.03
N LYS A 368 -34.34 15.31 6.42
CA LYS A 368 -34.72 14.19 7.29
C LYS A 368 -34.56 12.89 6.50
N PRO A 369 -33.78 11.91 6.97
CA PRO A 369 -33.69 10.62 6.32
C PRO A 369 -34.93 9.78 6.62
N ASP A 370 -35.31 8.94 5.65
CA ASP A 370 -36.47 8.05 5.76
C ASP A 370 -36.06 6.58 5.92
N ALA A 371 -34.85 6.21 5.49
CA ALA A 371 -34.42 4.81 5.55
C ALA A 371 -34.00 4.40 6.96
N VAL A 372 -34.38 3.20 7.36
CA VAL A 372 -33.92 2.55 8.60
C VAL A 372 -33.02 1.36 8.22
N PRO A 373 -31.68 1.52 8.31
CA PRO A 373 -30.72 0.45 8.08
C PRO A 373 -30.88 -0.70 9.10
N GLN A 374 -30.32 -1.87 8.80
CA GLN A 374 -30.21 -2.98 9.73
C GLN A 374 -28.74 -3.24 10.08
N LEU A 375 -28.46 -3.54 11.34
CA LEU A 375 -27.13 -3.88 11.82
C LEU A 375 -27.19 -5.00 12.85
N PRO A 376 -26.11 -5.78 13.03
CA PRO A 376 -25.93 -6.61 14.21
C PRO A 376 -26.03 -5.80 15.51
N ASP A 377 -26.70 -6.35 16.51
CA ASP A 377 -26.94 -5.69 17.78
C ASP A 377 -25.65 -5.32 18.52
N GLY A 378 -25.63 -4.14 19.12
CA GLY A 378 -24.53 -3.67 19.97
C GLY A 378 -23.37 -3.00 19.24
N LEU A 379 -23.37 -2.90 17.89
CA LEU A 379 -22.33 -2.13 17.19
C LEU A 379 -22.31 -0.65 17.59
N VAL A 380 -23.48 -0.04 17.74
CA VAL A 380 -23.62 1.36 18.17
C VAL A 380 -23.41 1.49 19.68
N ALA A 381 -24.11 0.68 20.48
CA ALA A 381 -24.05 0.76 21.95
C ALA A 381 -22.66 0.48 22.54
N LYS A 382 -21.83 -0.33 21.86
CA LYS A 382 -20.43 -0.59 22.25
C LYS A 382 -19.44 0.42 21.67
N GLY A 383 -19.91 1.42 20.91
CA GLY A 383 -19.06 2.44 20.30
C GLY A 383 -18.20 1.95 19.12
N LEU A 384 -18.54 0.80 18.49
CA LEU A 384 -17.84 0.32 17.29
C LEU A 384 -18.18 1.18 16.07
N LEU A 385 -19.40 1.74 16.04
CA LEU A 385 -19.81 2.82 15.15
C LEU A 385 -20.19 4.05 15.98
N SER A 386 -19.51 5.17 15.72
CA SER A 386 -19.90 6.45 16.34
C SER A 386 -21.18 7.00 15.71
N ALA A 387 -21.81 7.99 16.36
CA ALA A 387 -22.99 8.68 15.83
C ALA A 387 -22.75 9.24 14.41
N ALA A 388 -21.58 9.84 14.16
CA ALA A 388 -21.21 10.36 12.85
C ALA A 388 -21.02 9.25 11.79
N GLN A 389 -20.46 8.10 12.18
CA GLN A 389 -20.29 6.98 11.25
C GLN A 389 -21.63 6.30 10.92
N ALA A 390 -22.50 6.14 11.91
CA ALA A 390 -23.85 5.63 11.73
C ALA A 390 -24.74 6.58 10.91
N GLU A 391 -24.55 7.90 11.03
CA GLU A 391 -25.21 8.89 10.19
C GLU A 391 -24.90 8.68 8.69
N THR A 392 -23.65 8.37 8.35
CA THR A 392 -23.26 8.05 6.97
C THR A 392 -24.05 6.87 6.43
N LEU A 393 -24.19 5.81 7.23
CA LEU A 393 -24.99 4.64 6.85
C LEU A 393 -26.45 5.01 6.58
N ILE A 394 -27.06 5.79 7.47
CA ILE A 394 -28.47 6.21 7.36
C ILE A 394 -28.70 7.03 6.08
N TYR A 395 -27.84 8.00 5.78
CA TYR A 395 -27.97 8.82 4.57
C TYR A 395 -27.62 8.05 3.30
N ALA A 396 -26.61 7.17 3.32
CA ALA A 396 -26.31 6.30 2.19
C ALA A 396 -27.48 5.37 1.87
N ALA A 397 -28.08 4.73 2.89
CA ALA A 397 -29.27 3.90 2.73
C ALA A 397 -30.48 4.71 2.21
N SER A 398 -30.66 5.94 2.68
CA SER A 398 -31.72 6.83 2.20
C SER A 398 -31.51 7.25 0.74
N ALA A 399 -30.27 7.52 0.34
CA ALA A 399 -29.94 7.80 -1.05
C ALA A 399 -30.18 6.57 -1.94
N HIS A 400 -29.70 5.39 -1.53
CA HIS A 400 -29.85 4.13 -2.28
C HIS A 400 -31.30 3.62 -2.39
N ALA A 401 -32.22 4.16 -1.60
CA ALA A 401 -33.66 3.89 -1.71
C ALA A 401 -34.34 4.67 -2.85
N ARG A 402 -33.66 5.67 -3.42
CA ARG A 402 -34.16 6.52 -4.51
C ARG A 402 -33.57 6.12 -5.85
N ASP A 403 -34.27 6.47 -6.92
CA ASP A 403 -33.78 6.38 -8.29
C ASP A 403 -33.45 7.79 -8.82
N LEU A 404 -32.50 7.87 -9.74
CA LEU A 404 -32.27 9.07 -10.53
C LEU A 404 -33.53 9.39 -11.35
N PRO A 405 -33.88 10.68 -11.51
CA PRO A 405 -34.98 11.07 -12.37
C PRO A 405 -34.77 10.61 -13.83
N GLY A 406 -35.79 9.99 -14.40
CA GLY A 406 -35.77 9.49 -15.78
C GLY A 406 -35.26 8.06 -15.94
N ARG A 407 -35.04 7.69 -17.21
CA ARG A 407 -34.63 6.36 -17.67
C ARG A 407 -33.45 6.50 -18.60
N PHE A 408 -32.49 5.59 -18.51
CA PHE A 408 -31.21 5.72 -19.18
C PHE A 408 -30.81 4.43 -19.89
N GLU A 409 -30.16 4.59 -21.04
CA GLU A 409 -29.46 3.53 -21.75
C GLU A 409 -27.96 3.83 -21.78
N PRO A 410 -27.10 2.83 -21.53
CA PRO A 410 -25.67 2.98 -21.70
C PRO A 410 -25.31 3.12 -23.19
N GLU A 411 -24.61 4.20 -23.53
CA GLU A 411 -24.03 4.42 -24.86
C GLU A 411 -22.50 4.25 -24.78
N ASP A 412 -21.83 4.07 -25.92
CA ASP A 412 -20.37 3.90 -26.01
C ASP A 412 -19.82 2.82 -25.07
N LYS A 413 -20.48 1.64 -25.03
CA LYS A 413 -20.16 0.54 -24.11
C LYS A 413 -20.23 0.92 -22.63
N GLY A 414 -21.13 1.84 -22.28
CA GLY A 414 -21.37 2.31 -20.91
C GLY A 414 -20.54 3.52 -20.50
N CYS A 415 -19.82 4.19 -21.42
CA CYS A 415 -19.05 5.39 -21.08
C CYS A 415 -19.96 6.60 -20.77
N THR A 416 -21.16 6.62 -21.35
CA THR A 416 -22.16 7.67 -21.17
C THR A 416 -23.54 7.05 -20.92
N LEU A 417 -24.41 7.81 -20.26
CA LEU A 417 -25.82 7.47 -20.10
C LEU A 417 -26.64 8.44 -20.95
N LYS A 418 -27.47 7.88 -21.82
CA LYS A 418 -28.40 8.64 -22.66
C LYS A 418 -29.81 8.46 -22.12
N ALA A 419 -30.56 9.55 -21.98
CA ALA A 419 -31.97 9.47 -21.61
C ALA A 419 -32.77 8.75 -22.71
N SER A 420 -33.55 7.74 -22.34
CA SER A 420 -34.33 6.91 -23.25
C SER A 420 -35.64 6.49 -22.57
N ALA A 421 -36.77 6.53 -23.27
CA ALA A 421 -38.06 6.11 -22.72
C ALA A 421 -38.07 4.60 -22.43
N GLU A 422 -37.37 3.83 -23.25
CA GLU A 422 -37.17 2.38 -23.15
C GLU A 422 -36.04 2.00 -22.19
N GLY A 423 -35.29 2.98 -21.68
CA GLY A 423 -34.15 2.79 -20.79
C GLY A 423 -34.51 2.27 -19.40
N GLN A 424 -33.46 2.02 -18.62
CA GLN A 424 -33.57 1.50 -17.26
C GLN A 424 -33.47 2.60 -16.21
N VAL A 425 -34.17 2.40 -15.09
CA VAL A 425 -34.03 3.28 -13.92
C VAL A 425 -32.71 3.02 -13.23
N SER A 426 -31.96 4.10 -13.01
CA SER A 426 -30.65 4.05 -12.39
C SER A 426 -30.78 4.46 -10.92
N ARG A 427 -30.32 3.63 -9.99
CA ARG A 427 -30.34 3.92 -8.56
C ARG A 427 -29.46 5.15 -8.24
N GLN A 428 -29.93 6.00 -7.34
CA GLN A 428 -29.19 7.14 -6.81
C GLN A 428 -28.03 6.66 -5.92
N GLY A 429 -26.87 7.31 -6.05
CA GLY A 429 -25.67 7.04 -5.26
C GLY A 429 -25.48 8.03 -4.11
N TYR A 430 -24.45 7.79 -3.29
CA TYR A 430 -24.07 8.63 -2.16
C TYR A 430 -22.57 8.93 -2.18
N PHE A 431 -22.19 10.14 -1.77
CA PHE A 431 -20.79 10.56 -1.73
C PHE A 431 -20.33 10.84 -0.29
N LEU A 432 -19.35 10.06 0.16
CA LEU A 432 -18.66 10.19 1.43
C LEU A 432 -17.36 11.00 1.25
N GLY A 433 -17.42 12.27 1.63
CA GLY A 433 -16.35 13.27 1.55
C GLY A 433 -15.49 13.40 2.80
N ASP A 434 -15.59 12.48 3.76
CA ASP A 434 -14.87 12.60 5.03
C ASP A 434 -13.34 12.56 4.85
N GLY A 435 -12.64 13.38 5.64
CA GLY A 435 -11.20 13.44 5.73
C GLY A 435 -10.57 12.17 6.32
N THR A 436 -9.25 12.09 6.25
CA THR A 436 -8.50 11.01 6.91
C THR A 436 -8.75 11.04 8.41
N GLY A 437 -8.94 9.86 9.03
CA GLY A 437 -9.18 9.73 10.47
C GLY A 437 -10.64 9.72 10.91
N ALA A 438 -11.60 10.12 10.08
CA ALA A 438 -13.04 10.01 10.39
C ALA A 438 -13.59 8.56 10.31
N GLY A 439 -12.78 7.62 9.82
CA GLY A 439 -13.13 6.20 9.72
C GLY A 439 -13.91 5.81 8.46
N LYS A 440 -13.56 6.37 7.29
CA LYS A 440 -14.17 6.04 5.99
C LYS A 440 -14.32 4.55 5.72
N GLY A 441 -13.27 3.76 5.94
CA GLY A 441 -13.32 2.31 5.75
C GLY A 441 -14.42 1.64 6.59
N ARG A 442 -14.61 2.09 7.84
CA ARG A 442 -15.68 1.59 8.72
C ARG A 442 -17.07 2.05 8.30
N GLN A 443 -17.19 3.28 7.80
CA GLN A 443 -18.44 3.79 7.22
C GLN A 443 -18.83 2.98 5.98
N VAL A 444 -17.88 2.75 5.05
CA VAL A 444 -18.06 1.89 3.88
C VAL A 444 -18.49 0.48 4.28
N ALA A 445 -17.77 -0.15 5.23
CA ALA A 445 -18.09 -1.47 5.73
C ALA A 445 -19.51 -1.53 6.32
N SER A 446 -19.97 -0.48 7.01
CA SER A 446 -21.32 -0.42 7.57
C SER A 446 -22.42 -0.39 6.48
N VAL A 447 -22.17 0.30 5.36
CA VAL A 447 -23.09 0.34 4.20
C VAL A 447 -23.19 -1.02 3.53
N ILE A 448 -22.06 -1.72 3.38
CA ILE A 448 -22.06 -3.10 2.91
C ILE A 448 -22.79 -4.01 3.90
N LEU A 449 -22.54 -3.87 5.20
CA LEU A 449 -23.09 -4.73 6.24
C LEU A 449 -24.61 -4.68 6.30
N ASP A 450 -25.22 -3.50 6.16
CA ASP A 450 -26.69 -3.36 6.12
C ASP A 450 -27.34 -4.14 4.98
N ARG A 451 -26.65 -4.29 3.83
CA ARG A 451 -27.13 -5.12 2.72
C ARG A 451 -26.78 -6.59 2.93
N TRP A 452 -25.60 -6.87 3.44
CA TRP A 452 -25.17 -8.22 3.80
C TRP A 452 -26.15 -8.94 4.74
N VAL A 453 -26.62 -8.24 5.78
CA VAL A 453 -27.56 -8.82 6.76
C VAL A 453 -28.98 -8.97 6.22
N ARG A 454 -29.34 -8.27 5.13
CA ARG A 454 -30.62 -8.38 4.44
C ARG A 454 -30.65 -9.47 3.36
N GLY A 455 -29.51 -10.07 3.05
CA GLY A 455 -29.39 -11.21 2.15
C GLY A 455 -28.75 -10.88 0.81
N GLU A 456 -28.50 -9.61 0.49
CA GLU A 456 -27.64 -9.24 -0.63
C GLU A 456 -26.20 -9.60 -0.29
N ARG A 457 -25.64 -10.64 -0.93
CA ARG A 457 -24.32 -11.21 -0.57
C ARG A 457 -23.22 -11.00 -1.59
N ARG A 458 -23.46 -10.25 -2.67
CA ARG A 458 -22.43 -9.89 -3.66
C ARG A 458 -22.17 -8.38 -3.61
N HIS A 459 -20.95 -7.97 -3.29
CA HIS A 459 -20.54 -6.57 -3.28
C HIS A 459 -19.19 -6.39 -3.99
N ILE A 460 -18.90 -5.18 -4.42
CA ILE A 460 -17.63 -4.83 -5.07
C ILE A 460 -17.01 -3.65 -4.33
N TRP A 461 -15.77 -3.82 -3.88
CA TRP A 461 -14.98 -2.77 -3.23
C TRP A 461 -13.78 -2.43 -4.12
N ILE A 462 -13.86 -1.31 -4.83
CA ILE A 462 -12.76 -0.80 -5.65
C ILE A 462 -11.92 0.15 -4.82
N SER A 463 -10.60 -0.03 -4.77
CA SER A 463 -9.69 0.85 -4.04
C SER A 463 -8.38 1.12 -4.81
N LYS A 464 -7.50 1.94 -4.25
CA LYS A 464 -6.28 2.44 -4.91
C LYS A 464 -5.24 1.35 -5.18
N ASN A 465 -5.00 0.48 -4.21
CA ASN A 465 -3.95 -0.54 -4.26
C ASN A 465 -4.32 -1.76 -3.40
N GLU A 466 -3.56 -2.84 -3.53
CA GLU A 466 -3.80 -4.07 -2.77
C GLU A 466 -3.48 -3.93 -1.27
N ALA A 467 -2.65 -2.96 -0.88
CA ALA A 467 -2.34 -2.67 0.52
C ALA A 467 -3.60 -2.33 1.34
N LEU A 468 -4.59 -1.69 0.71
CA LEU A 468 -5.86 -1.34 1.34
C LEU A 468 -6.82 -2.54 1.53
N LEU A 469 -6.48 -3.74 1.03
CA LEU A 469 -7.26 -4.95 1.26
C LEU A 469 -7.33 -5.29 2.75
N GLU A 470 -6.20 -5.23 3.46
CA GLU A 470 -6.15 -5.53 4.89
C GLU A 470 -6.82 -4.44 5.72
N ASP A 471 -6.80 -3.18 5.28
CA ASP A 471 -7.59 -2.11 5.90
C ASP A 471 -9.10 -2.36 5.74
N ALA A 472 -9.55 -2.73 4.54
CA ALA A 472 -10.94 -3.12 4.28
C ALA A 472 -11.37 -4.34 5.13
N ARG A 473 -10.51 -5.38 5.22
CA ARG A 473 -10.74 -6.56 6.08
C ARG A 473 -10.81 -6.20 7.55
N ARG A 474 -9.91 -5.33 8.04
CA ARG A 474 -9.93 -4.83 9.42
C ARG A 474 -11.26 -4.12 9.72
N ASP A 475 -11.67 -3.21 8.84
CA ASP A 475 -12.88 -2.42 9.06
C ASP A 475 -14.17 -3.25 8.93
N TRP A 476 -14.18 -4.27 8.05
CA TRP A 476 -15.24 -5.28 7.97
C TRP A 476 -15.30 -6.16 9.23
N THR A 477 -14.15 -6.64 9.69
CA THR A 477 -14.04 -7.49 10.89
C THR A 477 -14.44 -6.73 12.16
N ALA A 478 -14.11 -5.44 12.24
CA ALA A 478 -14.51 -4.58 13.34
C ALA A 478 -16.03 -4.49 13.52
N LEU A 479 -16.81 -4.75 12.46
CA LEU A 479 -18.28 -4.75 12.49
C LEU A 479 -18.88 -6.17 12.57
N GLY A 480 -18.05 -7.20 12.80
CA GLY A 480 -18.49 -8.59 12.95
C GLY A 480 -18.43 -9.43 11.68
N GLY A 481 -17.92 -8.88 10.58
CA GLY A 481 -17.62 -9.64 9.36
C GLY A 481 -16.41 -10.57 9.51
N LEU A 482 -16.24 -11.51 8.57
CA LEU A 482 -15.06 -12.37 8.52
C LEU A 482 -14.08 -11.88 7.45
N PRO A 483 -12.75 -11.91 7.67
CA PRO A 483 -11.77 -11.51 6.66
C PRO A 483 -11.92 -12.27 5.32
N ILE A 484 -12.38 -13.53 5.38
CA ILE A 484 -12.62 -14.38 4.21
C ILE A 484 -13.80 -13.90 3.34
N ASP A 485 -14.69 -13.06 3.87
CA ASP A 485 -15.77 -12.48 3.07
C ASP A 485 -15.23 -11.52 2.02
N ILE A 486 -14.02 -10.95 2.21
CA ILE A 486 -13.36 -10.05 1.25
C ILE A 486 -12.27 -10.80 0.49
N GLN A 487 -12.46 -10.96 -0.83
CA GLN A 487 -11.53 -11.67 -1.70
C GLN A 487 -10.99 -10.73 -2.80
N PRO A 488 -9.66 -10.65 -2.98
CA PRO A 488 -9.09 -9.91 -4.10
C PRO A 488 -9.42 -10.59 -5.43
N LEU A 489 -9.56 -9.84 -6.51
CA LEU A 489 -9.82 -10.39 -7.85
C LEU A 489 -8.62 -11.15 -8.46
N ALA A 490 -7.39 -10.83 -8.02
CA ALA A 490 -6.14 -11.37 -8.58
C ALA A 490 -6.07 -12.91 -8.72
N PRO A 491 -6.56 -13.73 -7.77
CA PRO A 491 -6.50 -15.19 -7.85
C PRO A 491 -7.29 -15.81 -9.01
N TRP A 492 -8.35 -15.15 -9.49
CA TRP A 492 -9.05 -15.58 -10.70
C TRP A 492 -8.31 -15.05 -11.91
N LYS A 493 -7.83 -15.94 -12.78
CA LYS A 493 -7.11 -15.55 -14.01
C LYS A 493 -8.03 -14.73 -14.93
N LEU A 494 -7.46 -13.78 -15.65
CA LEU A 494 -8.20 -13.01 -16.66
C LEU A 494 -8.84 -13.97 -17.69
N GLY A 495 -10.12 -13.75 -18.00
CA GLY A 495 -10.90 -14.60 -18.91
C GLY A 495 -11.50 -15.86 -18.27
N THR A 496 -11.23 -16.13 -16.99
CA THR A 496 -11.88 -17.23 -16.25
C THR A 496 -13.04 -16.72 -15.40
N PRO A 497 -14.18 -17.43 -15.27
CA PRO A 497 -15.27 -16.99 -14.41
C PRO A 497 -14.83 -16.85 -12.95
N ILE A 498 -15.31 -15.81 -12.26
CA ILE A 498 -15.11 -15.66 -10.82
C ILE A 498 -16.02 -16.67 -10.11
N ALA A 499 -15.42 -17.67 -9.47
CA ALA A 499 -16.15 -18.78 -8.85
C ALA A 499 -16.74 -18.46 -7.46
N MET A 500 -16.46 -17.26 -6.93
CA MET A 500 -17.03 -16.78 -5.66
C MET A 500 -18.54 -16.61 -5.81
N ARG A 501 -19.35 -17.28 -4.98
CA ARG A 501 -20.82 -17.13 -5.05
C ARG A 501 -21.30 -15.93 -4.25
N ASP A 502 -20.78 -15.81 -3.04
CA ASP A 502 -21.09 -14.79 -2.05
C ASP A 502 -19.77 -14.21 -1.54
N GLY A 503 -19.73 -12.90 -1.33
CA GLY A 503 -18.57 -12.17 -0.84
C GLY A 503 -18.51 -10.73 -1.33
N ILE A 504 -17.47 -10.05 -0.88
CA ILE A 504 -17.06 -8.70 -1.26
C ILE A 504 -15.84 -8.85 -2.16
N LEU A 505 -16.01 -8.61 -3.45
CA LEU A 505 -14.93 -8.65 -4.42
C LEU A 505 -14.08 -7.37 -4.30
N PHE A 506 -12.85 -7.52 -3.83
CA PHE A 506 -11.90 -6.42 -3.74
C PHE A 506 -11.12 -6.28 -5.05
N VAL A 507 -11.10 -5.07 -5.61
CA VAL A 507 -10.51 -4.77 -6.91
C VAL A 507 -9.70 -3.49 -6.80
N THR A 508 -8.53 -3.41 -7.44
CA THR A 508 -7.81 -2.12 -7.54
C THR A 508 -8.20 -1.36 -8.81
N TYR A 509 -8.12 -0.03 -8.84
CA TYR A 509 -8.33 0.73 -10.08
C TYR A 509 -7.42 0.26 -11.24
N PRO A 510 -6.11 -0.01 -11.04
CA PRO A 510 -5.28 -0.64 -12.06
C PRO A 510 -5.82 -1.99 -12.55
N THR A 511 -6.27 -2.86 -11.64
CA THR A 511 -6.85 -4.17 -12.01
C THR A 511 -8.14 -3.97 -12.82
N LEU A 512 -9.03 -3.07 -12.39
CA LEU A 512 -10.32 -2.82 -13.04
C LEU A 512 -10.16 -2.43 -14.52
N ARG A 513 -9.18 -1.57 -14.84
CA ARG A 513 -8.93 -1.14 -16.23
C ARG A 513 -8.17 -2.16 -17.07
N SER A 514 -7.59 -3.20 -16.47
CA SER A 514 -6.72 -4.13 -17.19
C SER A 514 -7.50 -5.10 -18.09
N GLY A 515 -6.87 -5.52 -19.19
CA GLY A 515 -7.46 -6.43 -20.15
C GLY A 515 -6.54 -6.76 -21.32
N ARG A 516 -6.97 -7.72 -22.13
CA ARG A 516 -6.40 -8.10 -23.43
C ARG A 516 -7.49 -7.95 -24.48
N ASN A 517 -7.14 -8.09 -25.77
CA ASN A 517 -8.08 -7.92 -26.88
C ASN A 517 -9.30 -8.86 -26.81
N ASP A 518 -9.16 -10.02 -26.17
CA ASP A 518 -10.17 -11.07 -26.04
C ASP A 518 -10.90 -11.10 -24.69
N ALA A 519 -10.37 -10.45 -23.65
CA ALA A 519 -10.96 -10.46 -22.30
C ALA A 519 -10.53 -9.25 -21.46
N THR A 520 -11.47 -8.60 -20.77
CA THR A 520 -11.17 -7.52 -19.82
C THR A 520 -11.57 -7.89 -18.39
N ARG A 521 -10.91 -7.28 -17.39
CA ARG A 521 -11.31 -7.45 -15.98
C ARG A 521 -12.70 -6.87 -15.72
N LEU A 522 -13.05 -5.78 -16.38
CA LEU A 522 -14.40 -5.21 -16.31
C LEU A 522 -15.46 -6.23 -16.75
N ASP A 523 -15.29 -6.86 -17.92
CA ASP A 523 -16.25 -7.85 -18.41
C ASP A 523 -16.35 -9.07 -17.48
N GLN A 524 -15.22 -9.49 -16.90
CA GLN A 524 -15.18 -10.57 -15.90
C GLN A 524 -15.97 -10.21 -14.63
N ILE A 525 -15.87 -8.97 -14.15
CA ILE A 525 -16.62 -8.47 -12.99
C ILE A 525 -18.11 -8.35 -13.32
N LEU A 526 -18.45 -7.82 -14.50
CA LEU A 526 -19.85 -7.70 -14.95
C LEU A 526 -20.52 -9.08 -15.07
N ALA A 527 -19.81 -10.07 -15.62
CA ALA A 527 -20.29 -11.44 -15.71
C ALA A 527 -20.53 -12.08 -14.34
N TRP A 528 -19.73 -11.73 -13.33
CA TRP A 528 -19.90 -12.19 -11.95
C TRP A 528 -21.04 -11.46 -11.22
N ALA A 529 -21.17 -10.16 -11.44
CA ALA A 529 -22.23 -9.34 -10.88
C ALA A 529 -23.62 -9.83 -11.36
N GLY A 530 -23.73 -10.09 -12.67
CA GLY A 530 -24.98 -10.44 -13.33
C GLY A 530 -25.88 -9.22 -13.57
N GLU A 531 -26.92 -9.40 -14.39
CA GLU A 531 -27.86 -8.32 -14.73
C GLU A 531 -28.70 -7.86 -13.52
N ASP A 532 -29.03 -8.79 -12.63
CA ASP A 532 -29.80 -8.54 -11.40
C ASP A 532 -28.94 -8.03 -10.24
N PHE A 533 -27.72 -7.55 -10.50
CA PHE A 533 -26.84 -7.06 -9.44
C PHE A 533 -27.44 -5.84 -8.75
N ASP A 534 -27.77 -6.00 -7.47
CA ASP A 534 -28.25 -4.92 -6.63
C ASP A 534 -27.29 -4.58 -5.48
N GLY A 535 -26.15 -5.28 -5.40
CA GLY A 535 -25.13 -5.09 -4.38
C GLY A 535 -24.52 -3.69 -4.30
N VAL A 536 -23.63 -3.51 -3.33
CA VAL A 536 -22.91 -2.24 -3.12
C VAL A 536 -21.67 -2.22 -4.01
N VAL A 537 -21.49 -1.13 -4.75
CA VAL A 537 -20.25 -0.83 -5.49
C VAL A 537 -19.60 0.37 -4.82
N VAL A 538 -18.47 0.13 -4.16
CA VAL A 538 -17.69 1.15 -3.47
C VAL A 538 -16.57 1.60 -4.39
N PHE A 539 -16.51 2.90 -4.66
CA PHE A 539 -15.33 3.56 -5.21
C PHE A 539 -14.59 4.24 -4.08
N ASP A 540 -13.68 3.51 -3.44
CA ASP A 540 -12.81 4.01 -2.38
C ASP A 540 -11.59 4.70 -2.97
N GLU A 541 -11.21 5.85 -2.42
CA GLU A 541 -10.34 6.83 -3.08
C GLU A 541 -10.85 7.22 -4.48
N ALA A 542 -12.14 7.54 -4.57
CA ALA A 542 -12.86 7.83 -5.82
C ALA A 542 -12.19 8.88 -6.72
N HIS A 543 -11.37 9.78 -6.16
CA HIS A 543 -10.58 10.75 -6.93
C HIS A 543 -9.63 10.09 -7.94
N ALA A 544 -9.28 8.80 -7.78
CA ALA A 544 -8.54 8.04 -8.78
C ALA A 544 -9.30 7.89 -10.12
N MET A 545 -10.62 8.11 -10.13
CA MET A 545 -11.44 8.14 -11.34
C MET A 545 -11.51 9.54 -11.98
N ALA A 546 -10.79 10.53 -11.44
CA ALA A 546 -10.71 11.85 -12.06
C ALA A 546 -10.29 11.74 -13.53
N ASN A 547 -10.73 12.69 -14.34
CA ASN A 547 -10.53 12.69 -15.79
C ASN A 547 -11.21 11.52 -16.53
N ALA A 548 -12.22 10.85 -15.97
CA ALA A 548 -13.01 9.83 -16.68
C ALA A 548 -13.64 10.34 -18.00
N ALA A 549 -13.97 11.64 -18.06
CA ALA A 549 -14.55 12.28 -19.23
C ALA A 549 -13.54 12.69 -20.31
N GLY A 550 -12.24 12.60 -20.01
CA GLY A 550 -11.26 13.49 -20.65
C GLY A 550 -11.45 14.93 -20.16
N GLY A 551 -10.57 15.83 -20.59
CA GLY A 551 -10.66 17.24 -20.17
C GLY A 551 -9.81 18.13 -21.05
N GLU A 552 -9.88 19.44 -20.84
CA GLU A 552 -8.92 20.38 -21.42
C GLU A 552 -7.81 20.62 -20.40
N GLY A 553 -6.60 20.17 -20.73
CA GLY A 553 -5.38 20.56 -20.02
C GLY A 553 -4.75 21.79 -20.65
N SER A 554 -3.70 22.33 -20.05
CA SER A 554 -2.89 23.44 -20.60
C SER A 554 -2.25 23.16 -21.97
N ARG A 555 -2.43 21.94 -22.50
CA ARG A 555 -1.96 21.44 -23.81
C ARG A 555 -3.08 20.93 -24.73
N GLY A 556 -4.35 21.23 -24.45
CA GLY A 556 -5.52 20.84 -25.27
C GLY A 556 -6.32 19.65 -24.70
N LYS A 557 -7.19 19.05 -25.53
CA LYS A 557 -8.06 17.91 -25.16
C LYS A 557 -7.23 16.68 -24.75
N VAL A 558 -7.38 16.26 -23.51
CA VAL A 558 -6.78 15.08 -22.88
C VAL A 558 -7.78 13.93 -22.97
N LYS A 559 -7.32 12.78 -23.49
CA LYS A 559 -8.10 11.54 -23.52
C LYS A 559 -8.44 11.10 -22.09
N GLY A 560 -9.66 10.61 -21.87
CA GLY A 560 -10.10 10.18 -20.54
C GLY A 560 -9.21 9.09 -19.94
N SER A 561 -9.02 9.16 -18.62
CA SER A 561 -8.26 8.15 -17.87
C SER A 561 -8.92 6.79 -18.03
N GLU A 562 -8.17 5.77 -18.44
CA GLU A 562 -8.68 4.40 -18.57
C GLU A 562 -9.28 3.87 -17.26
N GLN A 563 -8.72 4.27 -16.12
CA GLN A 563 -9.26 3.93 -14.80
C GLN A 563 -10.62 4.58 -14.57
N GLY A 564 -10.74 5.88 -14.87
CA GLY A 564 -11.99 6.61 -14.76
C GLY A 564 -13.08 6.07 -15.70
N ILE A 565 -12.71 5.77 -16.94
CA ILE A 565 -13.62 5.17 -17.93
C ILE A 565 -14.10 3.80 -17.45
N ALA A 566 -13.21 2.93 -16.95
CA ALA A 566 -13.61 1.61 -16.46
C ALA A 566 -14.56 1.70 -15.25
N GLY A 567 -14.33 2.63 -14.34
CA GLY A 567 -15.22 2.91 -13.21
C GLY A 567 -16.60 3.42 -13.64
N VAL A 568 -16.65 4.37 -14.59
CA VAL A 568 -17.91 4.87 -15.17
C VAL A 568 -18.67 3.78 -15.90
N ARG A 569 -18.00 2.95 -16.69
CA ARG A 569 -18.63 1.81 -17.37
C ARG A 569 -19.22 0.81 -16.38
N LEU A 570 -18.49 0.47 -15.31
CA LEU A 570 -18.98 -0.46 -14.29
C LEU A 570 -20.30 0.01 -13.67
N GLN A 571 -20.37 1.27 -13.22
CA GLN A 571 -21.59 1.80 -12.60
C GLN A 571 -22.73 2.02 -13.59
N ASN A 572 -22.46 2.33 -14.86
CA ASN A 572 -23.50 2.55 -15.87
C ASN A 572 -24.08 1.23 -16.38
N LEU A 573 -23.27 0.18 -16.47
CA LEU A 573 -23.69 -1.16 -16.86
C LEU A 573 -24.35 -1.96 -15.73
N LEU A 574 -24.28 -1.47 -14.48
CA LEU A 574 -24.98 -2.03 -13.33
C LEU A 574 -26.01 -1.02 -12.76
N PRO A 575 -27.14 -0.77 -13.45
CA PRO A 575 -28.04 0.34 -13.14
C PRO A 575 -28.70 0.25 -11.77
N ARG A 576 -28.85 -0.95 -11.21
CA ARG A 576 -29.43 -1.17 -9.88
C ARG A 576 -28.39 -1.26 -8.77
N ALA A 577 -27.09 -1.17 -9.08
CA ALA A 577 -26.04 -1.15 -8.06
C ALA A 577 -26.21 0.02 -7.08
N ARG A 578 -25.91 -0.24 -5.81
CA ARG A 578 -25.87 0.77 -4.74
C ARG A 578 -24.49 1.41 -4.74
N VAL A 579 -24.35 2.53 -5.45
CA VAL A 579 -23.04 3.17 -5.65
C VAL A 579 -22.69 4.07 -4.45
N LEU A 580 -21.50 3.85 -3.89
CA LEU A 580 -20.92 4.64 -2.82
C LEU A 580 -19.57 5.18 -3.29
N TYR A 581 -19.45 6.51 -3.41
CA TYR A 581 -18.16 7.16 -3.65
C TYR A 581 -17.55 7.56 -2.31
N ALA A 582 -16.28 7.25 -2.08
CA ALA A 582 -15.56 7.64 -0.88
C ALA A 582 -14.25 8.35 -1.27
N SER A 583 -14.14 9.65 -0.98
CA SER A 583 -12.92 10.44 -1.23
C SER A 583 -12.94 11.75 -0.45
N ALA A 584 -11.87 12.03 0.29
CA ALA A 584 -11.72 13.29 1.04
C ALA A 584 -11.68 14.55 0.14
N THR A 585 -11.32 14.37 -1.13
CA THR A 585 -11.12 15.45 -2.11
C THR A 585 -12.22 15.51 -3.17
N GLY A 586 -13.36 14.86 -2.92
CA GLY A 586 -14.45 14.74 -3.88
C GLY A 586 -15.02 16.06 -4.37
N ALA A 587 -15.19 17.03 -3.46
CA ALA A 587 -15.79 18.32 -3.77
C ALA A 587 -14.78 19.49 -3.81
N SER A 588 -13.48 19.21 -3.98
CA SER A 588 -12.45 20.26 -4.08
C SER A 588 -12.18 20.74 -5.51
N ASP A 589 -12.53 19.92 -6.51
CA ASP A 589 -12.36 20.21 -7.94
C ASP A 589 -13.56 19.62 -8.71
N VAL A 590 -14.11 20.35 -9.68
CA VAL A 590 -15.28 19.92 -10.46
C VAL A 590 -15.05 18.59 -11.19
N ASN A 591 -13.82 18.32 -11.62
CA ASN A 591 -13.47 17.07 -12.31
C ASN A 591 -13.60 15.85 -11.39
N ASN A 592 -13.57 16.05 -10.06
CA ASN A 592 -13.79 15.00 -9.07
C ASN A 592 -15.28 14.67 -8.87
N LEU A 593 -16.21 15.43 -9.46
CA LEU A 593 -17.64 15.08 -9.50
C LEU A 593 -18.06 14.54 -10.88
N ALA A 594 -17.25 14.74 -11.92
CA ALA A 594 -17.58 14.31 -13.28
C ALA A 594 -17.72 12.79 -13.47
N TYR A 595 -17.09 11.98 -12.60
CA TYR A 595 -17.26 10.52 -12.58
C TYR A 595 -18.45 10.05 -11.73
N ALA A 596 -19.03 10.94 -10.92
CA ALA A 596 -20.06 10.61 -9.94
C ALA A 596 -21.46 10.66 -10.58
N THR A 597 -21.66 9.88 -11.64
CA THR A 597 -22.88 9.88 -12.47
C THR A 597 -24.14 9.57 -11.66
N ARG A 598 -24.00 8.93 -10.50
CA ARG A 598 -25.08 8.52 -9.61
C ARG A 598 -25.53 9.61 -8.64
N LEU A 599 -24.92 10.80 -8.67
CA LEU A 599 -25.36 11.91 -7.83
C LEU A 599 -26.52 12.71 -8.42
N GLY A 600 -26.89 12.51 -9.68
CA GLY A 600 -27.97 13.26 -10.31
C GLY A 600 -27.62 14.74 -10.52
N LEU A 601 -26.33 15.02 -10.76
CA LEU A 601 -25.83 16.38 -11.04
C LEU A 601 -26.18 16.86 -12.46
N TRP A 602 -26.54 15.95 -13.37
CA TRP A 602 -26.95 16.25 -14.73
C TRP A 602 -27.94 15.21 -15.24
N GLY A 603 -28.64 15.54 -16.33
CA GLY A 603 -29.65 14.70 -16.97
C GLY A 603 -31.08 15.23 -16.77
N PRO A 604 -32.10 14.40 -17.07
CA PRO A 604 -33.51 14.77 -16.93
C PRO A 604 -33.84 15.34 -15.55
N GLU A 605 -34.63 16.42 -15.51
CA GLU A 605 -35.08 17.06 -14.26
C GLU A 605 -33.95 17.61 -13.37
N THR A 606 -32.77 17.85 -13.93
CA THR A 606 -31.65 18.52 -13.25
C THR A 606 -31.33 19.88 -13.88
N ALA A 607 -30.51 20.69 -13.21
CA ALA A 607 -30.10 22.00 -13.72
C ALA A 607 -29.21 21.92 -14.98
N PHE A 608 -28.53 20.79 -15.19
CA PHE A 608 -27.55 20.62 -16.26
C PHE A 608 -27.97 19.50 -17.22
N ALA A 609 -28.06 19.80 -18.51
CA ALA A 609 -28.52 18.82 -19.51
C ALA A 609 -27.59 17.60 -19.62
N ASN A 610 -26.28 17.83 -19.50
CA ASN A 610 -25.25 16.79 -19.59
C ASN A 610 -24.03 17.15 -18.73
N ARG A 611 -23.11 16.19 -18.64
CA ARG A 611 -21.89 16.31 -17.84
C ARG A 611 -21.00 17.46 -18.32
N GLU A 612 -20.88 17.67 -19.62
CA GLU A 612 -20.02 18.68 -20.21
C GLU A 612 -20.49 20.10 -19.84
N ALA A 613 -21.81 20.34 -19.87
CA ALA A 613 -22.42 21.59 -19.41
C ALA A 613 -22.16 21.82 -17.90
N PHE A 614 -22.35 20.78 -17.08
CA PHE A 614 -22.03 20.85 -15.64
C PHE A 614 -20.57 21.24 -15.39
N VAL A 615 -19.62 20.58 -16.06
CA VAL A 615 -18.18 20.85 -15.85
C VAL A 615 -17.81 22.26 -16.30
N ALA A 616 -18.35 22.73 -17.44
CA ALA A 616 -18.07 24.06 -17.96
C ALA A 616 -18.58 25.16 -17.01
N ASP A 617 -19.87 25.12 -16.66
CA ASP A 617 -20.52 26.18 -15.87
C ASP A 617 -19.94 26.26 -14.44
N ILE A 618 -19.66 25.12 -13.81
CA ILE A 618 -19.07 25.11 -12.46
C ILE A 618 -17.60 25.55 -12.50
N ARG A 619 -16.86 25.24 -13.57
CA ARG A 619 -15.48 25.72 -13.74
C ARG A 619 -15.44 27.24 -13.90
N ASP A 620 -16.34 27.81 -14.69
CA ASP A 620 -16.45 29.26 -14.88
C ASP A 620 -16.84 29.99 -13.59
N GLY A 621 -17.67 29.35 -12.76
CA GLY A 621 -18.04 29.87 -11.43
C GLY A 621 -16.98 29.70 -10.33
N GLY A 622 -15.90 28.96 -10.59
CA GLY A 622 -14.79 28.76 -9.66
C GLY A 622 -15.16 28.13 -8.31
N ILE A 623 -14.42 28.49 -7.26
CA ILE A 623 -14.57 27.88 -5.91
C ILE A 623 -15.97 28.10 -5.34
N ALA A 624 -16.56 29.29 -5.54
CA ALA A 624 -17.88 29.62 -4.99
C ALA A 624 -18.99 28.73 -5.58
N ALA A 625 -18.93 28.44 -6.88
CA ALA A 625 -19.87 27.51 -7.52
C ALA A 625 -19.69 26.08 -6.99
N MET A 626 -18.44 25.65 -6.75
CA MET A 626 -18.14 24.34 -6.19
C MET A 626 -18.69 24.17 -4.76
N GLU A 627 -18.55 25.20 -3.92
CA GLU A 627 -19.13 25.23 -2.58
C GLU A 627 -20.66 25.15 -2.62
N LEU A 628 -21.30 25.81 -3.59
CA LEU A 628 -22.74 25.73 -3.78
C LEU A 628 -23.18 24.30 -4.13
N VAL A 629 -22.47 23.62 -5.05
CA VAL A 629 -22.75 22.22 -5.42
C VAL A 629 -22.61 21.30 -4.20
N ALA A 630 -21.55 21.45 -3.40
CA ALA A 630 -21.36 20.66 -2.19
C ALA A 630 -22.50 20.86 -1.16
N ARG A 631 -22.96 22.10 -1.00
CA ARG A 631 -24.09 22.45 -0.11
C ARG A 631 -25.41 21.87 -0.61
N ASP A 632 -25.67 21.94 -1.92
CA ASP A 632 -26.86 21.33 -2.52
C ASP A 632 -26.86 19.81 -2.39
N LEU A 633 -25.72 19.16 -2.63
CA LEU A 633 -25.61 17.71 -2.39
C LEU A 633 -25.86 17.35 -0.91
N LYS A 634 -25.40 18.17 0.04
CA LYS A 634 -25.73 17.97 1.46
C LYS A 634 -27.23 18.15 1.73
N SER A 635 -27.86 19.19 1.16
CA SER A 635 -29.30 19.48 1.34
C SER A 635 -30.21 18.38 0.76
N LEU A 636 -29.72 17.69 -0.28
CA LEU A 636 -30.37 16.53 -0.89
C LEU A 636 -30.08 15.20 -0.16
N GLY A 637 -29.20 15.22 0.85
CA GLY A 637 -28.78 14.04 1.61
C GLY A 637 -27.85 13.11 0.82
N LEU A 638 -27.10 13.66 -0.13
CA LEU A 638 -26.22 12.94 -1.06
C LEU A 638 -24.73 13.11 -0.76
N TYR A 639 -24.36 14.04 0.13
CA TYR A 639 -22.97 14.33 0.46
C TYR A 639 -22.78 14.68 1.95
N THR A 640 -21.71 14.15 2.53
CA THR A 640 -21.19 14.58 3.84
C THR A 640 -19.68 14.69 3.77
N ALA A 641 -19.09 15.66 4.48
CA ALA A 641 -17.65 15.84 4.52
C ALA A 641 -17.20 16.42 5.86
N ARG A 642 -16.50 15.60 6.65
CA ARG A 642 -16.04 15.91 8.00
C ARG A 642 -14.55 15.68 8.11
N ALA A 643 -13.84 16.58 8.78
CA ALA A 643 -12.42 16.46 9.06
C ALA A 643 -12.18 16.27 10.57
N LEU A 644 -10.98 15.82 10.94
CA LEU A 644 -10.56 15.86 12.34
C LEU A 644 -10.39 17.32 12.79
N SER A 645 -10.75 17.60 14.03
CA SER A 645 -10.45 18.89 14.66
C SER A 645 -8.94 19.05 14.86
N PHE A 646 -8.44 20.27 14.64
CA PHE A 646 -7.08 20.68 15.04
C PHE A 646 -7.01 21.12 16.51
N ALA A 647 -8.07 20.93 17.29
CA ALA A 647 -8.04 21.25 18.73
C ALA A 647 -6.89 20.50 19.43
N GLY A 648 -6.01 21.25 20.09
CA GLY A 648 -4.82 20.70 20.74
C GLY A 648 -3.62 20.48 19.82
N VAL A 649 -3.68 20.91 18.55
CA VAL A 649 -2.55 20.90 17.62
C VAL A 649 -1.92 22.29 17.57
N GLU A 650 -0.63 22.37 17.88
CA GLU A 650 0.19 23.57 17.72
C GLU A 650 0.98 23.49 16.42
N TYR A 651 0.99 24.57 15.66
CA TYR A 651 1.77 24.69 14.42
C TYR A 651 2.73 25.88 14.56
N GLU A 652 4.00 25.63 14.29
CA GLU A 652 5.03 26.67 14.17
C GLU A 652 5.47 26.73 12.70
N ILE A 653 5.25 27.87 12.04
CA ILE A 653 5.78 28.11 10.69
C ILE A 653 7.22 28.59 10.86
N LEU A 654 8.17 27.70 10.61
CA LEU A 654 9.59 28.04 10.61
C LEU A 654 9.95 28.69 9.27
N GLU A 655 10.12 30.01 9.31
CA GLU A 655 10.63 30.76 8.16
C GLU A 655 12.15 30.58 8.05
N HIS A 656 12.60 30.02 6.92
CA HIS A 656 14.02 29.95 6.59
C HIS A 656 14.39 31.13 5.70
N CYS A 657 15.08 32.12 6.26
CA CYS A 657 15.64 33.22 5.47
C CYS A 657 16.78 32.68 4.60
N LEU A 658 16.62 32.78 3.28
CA LEU A 658 17.67 32.41 2.32
C LEU A 658 18.91 33.28 2.54
N THR A 659 20.10 32.69 2.44
CA THR A 659 21.35 33.44 2.43
C THR A 659 21.53 34.21 1.12
N GLU A 660 22.39 35.22 1.10
CA GLU A 660 22.70 35.96 -0.14
C GLU A 660 23.18 35.03 -1.26
N ASP A 661 24.00 34.03 -0.93
CA ASP A 661 24.45 33.02 -1.90
C ASP A 661 23.28 32.18 -2.45
N GLN A 662 22.32 31.78 -1.61
CA GLN A 662 21.15 31.02 -2.03
C GLN A 662 20.20 31.87 -2.89
N ILE A 663 20.04 33.16 -2.56
CA ILE A 663 19.27 34.12 -3.36
C ILE A 663 19.93 34.28 -4.73
N ALA A 664 21.25 34.49 -4.78
CA ALA A 664 21.97 34.63 -6.04
C ALA A 664 21.85 33.38 -6.93
N VAL A 665 21.90 32.18 -6.33
CA VAL A 665 21.66 30.93 -7.06
C VAL A 665 20.22 30.87 -7.56
N TYR A 666 19.23 31.18 -6.72
CA TYR A 666 17.83 31.18 -7.11
C TYR A 666 17.55 32.16 -8.26
N ASP A 667 18.06 33.38 -8.16
CA ASP A 667 17.91 34.43 -9.17
C ASP A 667 18.57 34.01 -10.49
N ALA A 668 19.77 33.40 -10.46
CA ALA A 668 20.41 32.89 -11.66
C ALA A 668 19.57 31.81 -12.36
N TYR A 669 18.94 30.91 -11.60
CA TYR A 669 18.01 29.92 -12.17
C TYR A 669 16.72 30.56 -12.69
N ALA A 670 16.17 31.54 -11.96
CA ALA A 670 14.96 32.26 -12.36
C ALA A 670 15.18 33.07 -13.65
N ASP A 671 16.33 33.75 -13.78
CA ASP A 671 16.73 34.48 -14.97
C ASP A 671 16.93 33.54 -16.17
N ALA A 672 17.63 32.43 -15.96
CA ALA A 672 17.78 31.41 -17.01
C ALA A 672 16.41 30.85 -17.45
N TRP A 673 15.50 30.62 -16.50
CA TRP A 673 14.13 30.19 -16.78
C TRP A 673 13.33 31.26 -17.54
N ALA A 674 13.46 32.53 -17.18
CA ALA A 674 12.81 33.65 -17.87
C ALA A 674 13.28 33.74 -19.33
N VAL A 675 14.58 33.54 -19.60
CA VAL A 675 15.13 33.46 -20.96
C VAL A 675 14.53 32.29 -21.74
N LEU A 676 14.46 31.10 -21.13
CA LEU A 676 13.84 29.92 -21.75
C LEU A 676 12.35 30.14 -22.07
N CYS A 677 11.60 30.72 -21.13
CA CYS A 677 10.19 31.05 -21.33
C CYS A 677 10.01 32.10 -22.43
N ALA A 678 10.81 33.17 -22.45
CA ALA A 678 10.76 34.18 -23.49
C ALA A 678 11.13 33.62 -24.88
N ALA A 679 12.07 32.67 -24.95
CA ALA A 679 12.43 31.96 -26.16
C ALA A 679 11.30 31.01 -26.63
N ALA A 680 10.60 30.35 -25.71
CA ALA A 680 9.49 29.44 -26.04
C ALA A 680 8.33 30.14 -26.79
N HIS A 681 8.11 31.43 -26.58
CA HIS A 681 7.11 32.21 -27.33
C HIS A 681 7.54 32.59 -28.77
N LYS A 682 8.82 32.41 -29.12
CA LYS A 682 9.38 32.81 -30.42
C LYS A 682 9.75 31.63 -31.33
N ILE A 683 9.56 30.40 -30.88
CA ILE A 683 9.98 29.19 -31.61
C ILE A 683 8.77 28.52 -32.27
N ALA A 684 8.85 28.26 -33.57
CA ALA A 684 7.81 27.53 -34.30
C ALA A 684 7.73 26.08 -33.80
N TYR A 685 6.50 25.55 -33.69
CA TYR A 685 6.16 24.25 -33.06
C TYR A 685 7.04 23.05 -33.49
N ARG A 686 7.63 23.10 -34.69
CA ARG A 686 8.48 22.06 -35.28
C ARG A 686 9.87 21.94 -34.63
N GLU A 687 10.43 23.05 -34.11
CA GLU A 687 11.77 23.06 -33.49
C GLU A 687 11.73 22.59 -32.02
N VAL A 688 10.62 22.83 -31.32
CA VAL A 688 10.39 22.32 -29.96
C VAL A 688 10.39 20.77 -29.93
N ALA A 689 9.94 20.12 -31.00
CA ALA A 689 9.94 18.66 -31.14
C ALA A 689 11.35 18.07 -31.30
N ILE A 690 12.28 18.83 -31.90
CA ILE A 690 13.66 18.38 -32.14
C ILE A 690 14.50 18.52 -30.87
N MET A 691 14.36 19.62 -30.12
CA MET A 691 15.07 19.76 -28.84
C MET A 691 14.62 18.72 -27.80
N ARG A 692 13.34 18.34 -27.77
CA ARG A 692 12.86 17.28 -26.87
C ARG A 692 13.36 15.88 -27.21
N ARG A 693 13.75 15.64 -28.48
CA ARG A 693 14.36 14.37 -28.91
C ARG A 693 15.83 14.23 -28.54
N ASN A 694 16.50 15.34 -28.24
CA ASN A 694 17.90 15.36 -27.81
C ASN A 694 18.04 15.46 -26.29
N ALA A 695 16.95 15.70 -25.56
CA ALA A 695 16.90 15.80 -24.10
C ALA A 695 16.20 14.59 -23.43
N ALA A 696 15.69 13.63 -24.22
CA ALA A 696 15.28 12.29 -23.80
C ALA A 696 16.29 11.29 -24.37
#